data_AF-A0A9W8MZF3-F1
#
_entry.id   AF-A0A9W8MZF3-F1
#
_cell.length_a   1.000
_cell.length_b   1.000
_cell.length_c   1.000
_cell.angle_alpha   90.00
_cell.angle_beta   90.00
_cell.angle_gamma   90.00
#
_symmetry.space_group_name_H-M   'P 1'
#
loop_
_entity.id
_entity.type
_entity.pdbx_description
1 polymer ?
#
loop_
_entity_poly.entity_id
_entity_poly.type
_entity_poly.pdbx_seq_one_letter_code
_entity_poly.pdbx_strand_id
1 'polypeptide(L)'
;MKLVNKFIDKHGAGHVTLRPEDDEDMWHLYNLIQPGDSVRAPAIRRVQNVSSTGSTASHRVRLNLTIQVGRVDFSSGAAPGAANAESTDQEGGSSAGTTSAALHISGRVISENVHVKLGAFHTLDVEANRDVRIEKADGWDSVAVARVEESIIPGKGAEVGAVVCGEGVAAFCLLSQHMTLITHRISVSIPRKSGTSGASQHDKALVKFYSTLYDSFIRHIPYGNVGLRAIVIASPGWVRDAVYDYIITEAGRRGDKTLQKAMKEKGIKVHINSPHVHSLVEVLKSPEVANQLKETKFAREGMMLDKFFKMLGTDEMRAWYGPDHVCLAADRGAIGTLLISDDLFRSSDPTTRKKYVAVVEAVQQKGGEVVIFSSMHESGQQLNQLTGIAAILTFPLDVEVVEAEEREEAEARRFSYLPPTMTKREMSPAPEEGHSNAKRARTSKSKTFNPIKVATAEAAAAVDANTPFSQLMDALDDVVEKPKKGECVVYWMRMADLRIHDNRALSRASDQAQKDGIPLIVLFIISPQDYIAHDRGARRIDFTLRNLALMKTSFADLHIPLQVVTHFQRKTMPYCALSFCEKHGATTLFANIEYEVDELRRDLEICKLAAPKGIQANFFHNKCVIEPGIIVTKQDKAYTVYSPYQRKWIATLNANIPYYLEECPDPVANDENVRSSKIFAQLFDTRVPDYIEGFRLDDADREKMKEVWPAGEDVAAKMLDAFLATKARTSQLGAVDPVACGAEASDKASRVLKYGSERDRADRDTTSRLSLYLSSGVISVRACVRASMVKWKTSKVDDNRNSGVGRWIQEIAWRDFYTNVLAALPRVSMGRPFLEKFADVVWEKHEDSSGNDSEALKRWKAGTTGVPVVDAAMRCMNEMGWMHNRARMIAAMFLTKDLMIDWRVGERYFMEKLIDGDLASNNGGWQWCASTGVDPCPYFRIFNPYSQSSKVDPTGEFIRHWVPELRKLAGPDLHNPPTVTAKKLGYPLPVVVHSESRDRALRRYKNPGEE
;
A
#
# COMPACT_ATOMS: atom_id res chain seq x y z
N MET A 1 25.52 29.74 15.14
CA MET A 1 26.33 29.13 16.22
C MET A 1 27.67 29.82 16.31
N LYS A 2 28.20 29.97 17.53
CA LYS A 2 29.57 30.44 17.73
C LYS A 2 30.54 29.26 17.86
N LEU A 3 31.58 29.23 17.03
CA LEU A 3 32.68 28.27 17.16
C LEU A 3 33.58 28.67 18.34
N VAL A 4 33.67 27.83 19.37
CA VAL A 4 34.48 28.09 20.56
C VAL A 4 35.85 27.42 20.43
N ASN A 5 35.90 26.19 19.93
CA ASN A 5 37.15 25.45 19.71
C ASN A 5 36.95 24.36 18.63
N LYS A 6 37.98 24.08 17.82
CA LYS A 6 37.96 23.02 16.78
C LYS A 6 39.33 22.36 16.71
N PHE A 7 39.38 21.05 16.90
CA PHE A 7 40.54 20.22 16.61
C PHE A 7 40.07 18.94 15.91
N ILE A 8 40.41 18.76 14.64
CA ILE A 8 40.12 17.56 13.85
C ILE A 8 41.43 17.21 13.13
N ASP A 9 41.93 16.00 13.34
CA ASP A 9 43.15 15.52 12.69
C ASP A 9 42.90 15.05 11.24
N LYS A 10 43.97 14.62 10.56
CA LYS A 10 43.91 14.16 9.16
C LYS A 10 43.11 12.88 8.95
N HIS A 11 42.83 12.14 10.02
CA HIS A 11 42.04 10.91 10.02
C HIS A 11 40.60 11.16 10.48
N GLY A 12 40.21 12.42 10.70
CA GLY A 12 38.88 12.81 11.15
C GLY A 12 38.66 12.67 12.66
N ALA A 13 39.67 12.27 13.45
CA ALA A 13 39.52 12.16 14.89
C ALA A 13 39.72 13.52 15.58
N GLY A 14 38.91 13.81 16.60
CA GLY A 14 39.02 15.07 17.35
C GLY A 14 37.69 15.57 17.90
N HIS A 15 37.66 16.84 18.28
CA HIS A 15 36.53 17.47 18.96
C HIS A 15 36.20 18.85 18.41
N VAL A 16 34.92 19.21 18.50
CA VAL A 16 34.43 20.56 18.19
C VAL A 16 33.60 21.06 19.37
N THR A 17 33.88 22.28 19.83
CA THR A 17 33.11 22.98 20.85
C THR A 17 32.33 24.12 20.21
N LEU A 18 31.01 24.06 20.33
CA LEU A 18 30.05 25.00 19.74
C LEU A 18 29.23 25.64 20.85
N ARG A 19 28.80 26.88 20.64
CA ARG A 19 27.83 27.59 21.48
C ARG A 19 26.60 27.92 20.62
N PRO A 20 25.44 27.29 20.87
CA PRO A 20 24.20 27.66 20.21
C PRO A 20 23.73 29.01 20.74
N GLU A 21 23.31 29.92 19.87
CA GLU A 21 22.85 31.27 20.23
C GLU A 21 21.34 31.44 20.00
N ASP A 22 20.74 30.64 19.11
CA ASP A 22 19.31 30.65 18.76
C ASP A 22 18.70 29.23 18.60
N ASP A 23 17.42 29.15 18.19
CA ASP A 23 16.69 27.88 17.99
C ASP A 23 17.19 27.08 16.77
N GLU A 24 17.72 27.75 15.73
CA GLU A 24 18.25 27.10 14.53
C GLU A 24 19.59 26.41 14.83
N ASP A 25 20.39 27.01 15.70
CA ASP A 25 21.58 26.42 16.26
C ASP A 25 21.31 25.11 17.02
N MET A 26 20.18 25.00 17.71
CA MET A 26 19.77 23.76 18.38
C MET A 26 19.46 22.65 17.37
N TRP A 27 18.91 22.99 16.20
CA TRP A 27 18.69 22.05 15.11
C TRP A 27 20.01 21.61 14.46
N HIS A 28 20.99 22.51 14.31
CA HIS A 28 22.32 22.13 13.87
C HIS A 28 22.98 21.17 14.86
N LEU A 29 22.90 21.43 16.17
CA LEU A 29 23.41 20.51 17.19
C LEU A 29 22.69 19.16 17.17
N TYR A 30 21.36 19.16 17.02
CA TYR A 30 20.58 17.95 16.86
C TYR A 30 21.15 17.09 15.72
N ASN A 31 21.39 17.69 14.54
CA ASN A 31 21.91 17.00 13.35
C ASN A 31 23.40 16.64 13.39
N LEU A 32 24.18 17.26 14.27
CA LEU A 32 25.59 16.89 14.49
C LEU A 32 25.74 15.69 15.44
N ILE A 33 24.89 15.63 16.47
CA ILE A 33 25.02 14.67 17.58
C ILE A 33 24.25 13.38 17.26
N GLN A 34 24.94 12.25 17.35
CA GLN A 34 24.41 10.93 17.03
C GLN A 34 24.65 9.93 18.17
N PRO A 35 23.85 8.83 18.24
CA PRO A 35 24.13 7.73 19.15
C PRO A 35 25.55 7.18 18.95
N GLY A 36 26.26 6.99 20.06
CA GLY A 36 27.67 6.59 20.11
C GLY A 36 28.64 7.74 20.40
N ASP A 37 28.30 8.97 20.03
CA ASP A 37 29.15 10.15 20.22
C ASP A 37 29.40 10.44 21.70
N SER A 38 30.51 11.12 21.99
CA SER A 38 30.83 11.66 23.31
C SER A 38 30.47 13.14 23.34
N VAL A 39 29.56 13.53 24.24
CA VAL A 39 29.09 14.92 24.38
C VAL A 39 29.35 15.41 25.80
N ARG A 40 30.02 16.57 25.90
CA ARG A 40 30.26 17.28 27.16
C ARG A 40 29.48 18.59 27.19
N ALA A 41 28.56 18.72 28.13
CA ALA A 41 27.77 19.94 28.35
C ALA A 41 27.47 20.17 29.85
N PRO A 42 27.05 21.39 30.24
CA PRO A 42 26.55 21.67 31.59
C PRO A 42 25.28 20.87 31.91
N ALA A 43 25.18 20.41 33.15
CA ALA A 43 24.03 19.69 33.70
C ALA A 43 23.72 20.20 35.12
N ILE A 44 22.44 20.16 35.50
CA ILE A 44 21.98 20.53 36.84
C ILE A 44 21.63 19.26 37.61
N ARG A 45 22.32 19.01 38.72
CA ARG A 45 22.01 17.88 39.61
C ARG A 45 21.50 18.37 40.95
N ARG A 46 20.39 17.80 41.42
CA ARG A 46 19.95 17.92 42.81
C ARG A 46 20.81 16.98 43.66
N VAL A 47 21.65 17.56 44.52
CA VAL A 47 22.48 16.82 45.48
C VAL A 47 21.77 16.88 46.83
N GLN A 48 21.58 15.71 47.45
CA GLN A 48 21.02 15.58 48.79
C GLN A 48 22.17 15.30 49.76
N ASN A 49 22.35 16.17 50.75
CA ASN A 49 23.24 15.94 51.87
C ASN A 49 22.41 15.43 53.05
N VAL A 50 22.82 14.31 53.63
CA VAL A 50 22.23 13.76 54.86
C VAL A 50 23.17 14.14 56.01
N SER A 51 22.67 14.91 56.97
CA SER A 51 23.43 15.25 58.18
C SER A 51 23.55 14.03 59.10
N SER A 52 24.51 14.06 60.03
CA SER A 52 24.66 13.03 61.07
C SER A 52 23.45 12.91 62.02
N THR A 53 22.52 13.87 61.99
CA THR A 53 21.27 13.86 62.76
C THR A 53 20.05 13.41 61.94
N GLY A 54 20.25 12.96 60.69
CA GLY A 54 19.20 12.40 59.83
C GLY A 54 18.39 13.42 59.02
N SER A 55 18.72 14.71 59.07
CA SER A 55 18.04 15.74 58.26
C SER A 55 18.58 15.78 56.82
N THR A 56 17.68 15.75 55.84
CA THR A 56 18.01 15.80 54.40
C THR A 56 17.88 17.22 53.85
N ALA A 57 18.99 17.84 53.44
CA ALA A 57 18.99 19.13 52.76
C ALA A 57 19.35 18.94 51.27
N SER A 58 18.54 19.46 50.35
CA SER A 58 18.77 19.32 48.91
C SER A 58 19.10 20.67 48.27
N HIS A 59 20.21 20.75 47.53
CA HIS A 59 20.58 21.93 46.74
C HIS A 59 20.93 21.51 45.31
N ARG A 60 20.78 22.43 44.34
CA ARG A 60 21.09 22.18 42.92
C ARG A 60 22.52 22.60 42.63
N VAL A 61 23.33 21.68 42.13
CA VAL A 61 24.72 21.91 41.71
C VAL A 61 24.78 21.88 40.19
N ARG A 62 25.46 22.85 39.58
CA ARG A 62 25.79 22.85 38.15
C ARG A 62 27.15 22.18 37.95
N LEU A 63 27.22 21.22 37.04
CA LEU A 63 28.46 20.51 36.71
C LEU A 63 28.53 20.22 35.22
N ASN A 64 29.73 20.07 34.67
CA ASN A 64 29.91 19.60 33.29
C ASN A 64 30.02 18.08 33.29
N LEU A 65 29.13 17.42 32.55
CA LEU A 65 29.14 15.97 32.39
C LEU A 65 29.50 15.61 30.96
N THR A 66 30.29 14.56 30.81
CA THR A 66 30.55 13.92 29.52
C THR A 66 29.77 12.60 29.48
N ILE A 67 28.85 12.47 28.52
CA ILE A 67 28.07 11.27 28.30
C ILE A 67 28.39 10.66 26.93
N GLN A 68 28.34 9.33 26.86
CA GLN A 68 28.18 8.62 25.60
C GLN A 68 26.70 8.64 25.24
N VAL A 69 26.38 9.23 24.09
CA VAL A 69 25.02 9.46 23.62
C VAL A 69 24.35 8.13 23.31
N GLY A 70 23.23 7.85 23.97
CA GLY A 70 22.32 6.75 23.61
C GLY A 70 21.16 7.23 22.75
N ARG A 71 20.60 8.40 23.07
CA ARG A 71 19.44 8.97 22.40
C ARG A 71 19.51 10.50 22.40
N VAL A 72 19.02 11.12 21.32
CA VAL A 72 18.90 12.57 21.17
C VAL A 72 17.45 12.89 20.82
N ASP A 73 16.79 13.70 21.64
CA ASP A 73 15.42 14.16 21.43
C ASP A 73 15.44 15.67 21.19
N PHE A 74 14.85 16.12 20.08
CA PHE A 74 14.71 17.53 19.73
C PHE A 74 13.24 17.89 19.60
N SER A 75 12.83 18.93 20.29
CA SER A 75 11.54 19.58 20.08
C SER A 75 11.78 20.95 19.48
N SER A 76 11.41 21.12 18.21
CA SER A 76 11.02 22.44 17.72
C SER A 76 9.84 22.87 18.59
N GLY A 77 9.78 24.09 19.11
CA GLY A 77 8.69 24.56 20.00
C GLY A 77 7.23 24.38 19.50
N ALA A 78 7.03 23.82 18.31
CA ALA A 78 5.79 23.22 17.84
C ALA A 78 5.84 21.68 17.91
N ALA A 79 4.99 21.07 18.74
CA ALA A 79 4.61 19.67 18.59
C ALA A 79 3.10 19.55 18.40
N PRO A 80 2.62 18.88 17.33
CA PRO A 80 1.40 18.10 17.38
C PRO A 80 1.76 16.62 17.59
N GLY A 81 1.46 16.12 18.80
CA GLY A 81 1.14 14.72 19.09
C GLY A 81 2.07 13.63 18.55
N ALA A 82 3.16 13.35 19.27
CA ALA A 82 3.81 12.03 19.30
C ALA A 82 4.71 11.88 20.54
N ALA A 83 4.12 11.58 21.70
CA ALA A 83 4.79 10.89 22.80
C ALA A 83 3.74 10.33 23.78
N ASN A 84 3.70 9.00 23.89
CA ASN A 84 3.00 8.33 24.98
C ASN A 84 3.70 8.64 26.30
N ALA A 85 2.97 9.17 27.28
CA ALA A 85 3.25 8.99 28.71
C ALA A 85 1.95 9.21 29.50
N GLU A 86 1.40 8.13 30.04
CA GLU A 86 0.46 8.17 31.16
C GLU A 86 1.16 8.78 32.39
N SER A 87 0.58 9.80 33.02
CA SER A 87 0.46 9.90 34.49
C SER A 87 -0.15 11.24 34.94
N THR A 88 -1.33 11.12 35.57
CA THR A 88 -1.85 11.85 36.76
C THR A 88 -1.81 13.38 36.88
N ASP A 89 -2.99 13.91 37.22
CA ASP A 89 -3.33 15.27 37.65
C ASP A 89 -2.36 15.89 38.68
N GLN A 90 -2.07 17.19 38.51
CA GLN A 90 -2.11 18.19 39.60
C GLN A 90 -2.10 19.64 39.08
N GLU A 91 -2.87 20.48 39.77
CA GLU A 91 -3.16 21.89 39.49
C GLU A 91 -1.97 22.85 39.71
N GLY A 92 -2.02 23.99 38.99
CA GLY A 92 -1.57 25.29 39.49
C GLY A 92 -0.20 25.81 39.00
N GLY A 93 -0.21 26.90 38.22
CA GLY A 93 0.97 27.74 38.01
C GLY A 93 1.07 28.39 36.64
N SER A 94 0.46 29.56 36.48
CA SER A 94 0.61 30.44 35.32
C SER A 94 2.05 30.93 35.16
N SER A 95 2.73 30.53 34.07
CA SER A 95 3.80 31.32 33.47
C SER A 95 3.76 31.14 31.95
N ALA A 96 3.53 32.23 31.23
CA ALA A 96 3.58 32.27 29.77
C ALA A 96 5.03 32.12 29.32
N GLY A 97 5.47 30.89 29.08
CA GLY A 97 6.79 30.57 28.53
C GLY A 97 6.74 30.58 27.01
N THR A 98 7.59 31.39 26.39
CA THR A 98 7.94 31.35 24.96
C THR A 98 8.36 29.93 24.58
N THR A 99 7.77 29.37 23.52
CA THR A 99 8.10 28.03 22.99
C THR A 99 9.44 28.08 22.24
N SER A 100 10.56 28.07 22.95
CA SER A 100 11.90 27.89 22.37
C SER A 100 12.17 26.43 22.03
N ALA A 101 13.05 26.15 21.07
CA ALA A 101 13.47 24.79 20.78
C ALA A 101 14.23 24.18 21.97
N ALA A 102 14.00 22.89 22.26
CA ALA A 102 14.71 22.18 23.32
C ALA A 102 15.41 20.92 22.77
N LEU A 103 16.64 20.70 23.22
CA LEU A 103 17.48 19.57 22.84
C LEU A 103 17.88 18.79 24.10
N HIS A 104 17.39 17.55 24.19
CA HIS A 104 17.66 16.63 25.28
C HIS A 104 18.55 15.49 24.80
N ILE A 105 19.70 15.29 25.45
CA ILE A 105 20.68 14.27 25.07
C ILE A 105 20.79 13.26 26.21
N SER A 106 20.30 12.04 26.01
CA SER A 106 20.32 10.99 27.02
C SER A 106 21.40 9.96 26.74
N GLY A 107 22.11 9.53 27.77
CA GLY A 107 23.27 8.66 27.61
C GLY A 107 23.86 8.17 28.93
N ARG A 108 24.99 7.45 28.83
CA ARG A 108 25.75 6.98 30.00
C ARG A 108 26.93 7.89 30.27
N VAL A 109 27.16 8.25 31.54
CA VAL A 109 28.32 9.06 31.94
C VAL A 109 29.61 8.26 31.74
N ILE A 110 30.55 8.84 30.98
CA ILE A 110 31.84 8.19 30.63
C ILE A 110 33.07 8.89 31.24
N SER A 111 32.88 10.06 31.86
CA SER A 111 33.93 10.74 32.62
C SER A 111 33.58 10.73 34.11
N GLU A 112 34.57 10.47 34.95
CA GLU A 112 34.41 10.50 36.40
C GLU A 112 33.97 11.89 36.89
N ASN A 113 33.01 11.92 37.83
CA ASN A 113 32.51 13.14 38.44
C ASN A 113 32.18 12.90 39.92
N VAL A 114 32.50 13.87 40.77
CA VAL A 114 32.29 13.80 42.24
C VAL A 114 30.82 13.54 42.63
N HIS A 115 29.87 13.96 41.79
CA HIS A 115 28.43 13.88 42.10
C HIS A 115 27.65 12.87 41.27
N VAL A 116 28.28 12.21 40.28
CA VAL A 116 27.61 11.27 39.38
C VAL A 116 28.51 10.06 39.12
N LYS A 117 27.99 8.86 39.42
CA LYS A 117 28.71 7.60 39.22
C LYS A 117 29.00 7.35 37.74
N LEU A 118 30.21 6.86 37.45
CA LEU A 118 30.58 6.39 36.13
C LEU A 118 29.59 5.31 35.65
N GLY A 119 29.14 5.39 34.40
CA GLY A 119 28.16 4.48 33.81
C GLY A 119 26.69 4.77 34.15
N ALA A 120 26.40 5.72 35.05
CA ALA A 120 25.02 6.11 35.35
C ALA A 120 24.35 6.76 34.13
N PHE A 121 23.05 6.51 33.97
CA PHE A 121 22.25 7.19 32.95
C PHE A 121 21.96 8.64 33.35
N HIS A 122 22.10 9.55 32.39
CA HIS A 122 21.82 10.97 32.57
C HIS A 122 21.29 11.59 31.28
N THR A 123 20.57 12.71 31.43
CA THR A 123 20.08 13.53 30.32
C THR A 123 20.68 14.92 30.43
N LEU A 124 21.35 15.38 29.38
CA LEU A 124 21.85 16.75 29.25
C LEU A 124 20.78 17.59 28.56
N ASP A 125 20.36 18.67 29.23
CA ASP A 125 19.48 19.68 28.65
C ASP A 125 20.36 20.79 28.07
N VAL A 126 20.39 20.92 26.74
CA VAL A 126 21.21 21.93 26.08
C VAL A 126 20.49 23.28 26.08
N GLU A 127 21.09 24.27 26.73
CA GLU A 127 20.58 25.64 26.79
C GLU A 127 21.31 26.55 25.78
N ALA A 128 20.61 27.56 25.27
CA ALA A 128 21.24 28.60 24.45
C ALA A 128 22.34 29.33 25.25
N ASN A 129 23.37 29.79 24.54
CA ASN A 129 24.57 30.46 25.03
C ASN A 129 25.45 29.61 25.96
N ARG A 130 25.35 28.28 25.90
CA ARG A 130 26.20 27.34 26.64
C ARG A 130 27.08 26.52 25.72
N ASP A 131 28.33 26.29 26.13
CA ASP A 131 29.28 25.53 25.32
C ASP A 131 28.97 24.03 25.37
N VAL A 132 28.85 23.42 24.18
CA VAL A 132 28.68 21.98 23.97
C VAL A 132 29.89 21.47 23.20
N ARG A 133 30.62 20.51 23.77
CA ARG A 133 31.74 19.85 23.11
C ARG A 133 31.31 18.47 22.61
N ILE A 134 31.56 18.20 21.34
CA ILE A 134 31.20 16.96 20.64
C ILE A 134 32.47 16.25 20.19
N GLU A 135 32.53 14.96 20.41
CA GLU A 135 33.54 14.02 19.91
C GLU A 135 32.81 12.88 19.19
N LYS A 136 33.06 12.73 17.88
CA LYS A 136 32.37 11.76 17.03
C LYS A 136 32.97 10.36 17.20
N ALA A 137 32.13 9.35 17.42
CA ALA A 137 32.60 7.97 17.66
C ALA A 137 33.32 7.36 16.45
N ASP A 138 32.86 7.68 15.24
CA ASP A 138 33.40 7.19 13.96
C ASP A 138 34.32 8.23 13.27
N GLY A 139 34.69 9.32 13.97
CA GLY A 139 35.37 10.47 13.36
C GLY A 139 34.42 11.49 12.70
N TRP A 140 34.95 12.66 12.38
CA TRP A 140 34.25 13.76 11.71
C TRP A 140 34.28 13.56 10.20
N ASP A 141 33.14 13.15 9.62
CA ASP A 141 32.98 13.03 8.17
C ASP A 141 32.76 14.39 7.48
N SER A 142 32.82 14.38 6.15
CA SER A 142 32.64 15.58 5.31
C SER A 142 31.30 16.29 5.53
N VAL A 143 30.22 15.54 5.79
CA VAL A 143 28.88 16.08 6.01
C VAL A 143 28.80 16.79 7.38
N ALA A 144 29.36 16.19 8.43
CA ALA A 144 29.43 16.75 9.77
C ALA A 144 30.31 18.01 9.80
N VAL A 145 31.45 18.01 9.10
CA VAL A 145 32.32 19.19 8.98
C VAL A 145 31.61 20.32 8.23
N ALA A 146 30.98 20.02 7.09
CA ALA A 146 30.22 21.00 6.33
C ALA A 146 29.06 21.60 7.15
N ARG A 147 28.39 20.79 7.99
CA ARG A 147 27.32 21.27 8.89
C ARG A 147 27.85 22.23 9.96
N VAL A 148 29.04 21.96 10.51
CA VAL A 148 29.70 22.90 11.43
C VAL A 148 30.01 24.21 10.72
N GLU A 149 30.58 24.15 9.52
CA GLU A 149 30.93 25.34 8.74
C GLU A 149 29.71 26.17 8.33
N GLU A 150 28.61 25.50 7.98
CA GLU A 150 27.33 26.16 7.69
C GLU A 150 26.76 26.87 8.93
N SER A 151 26.83 26.22 10.09
CA SER A 151 26.24 26.72 11.32
C SER A 151 26.95 27.93 11.95
N ILE A 152 28.20 28.21 11.55
CA ILE A 152 29.01 29.29 12.16
C ILE A 152 28.96 30.61 11.39
N ILE A 153 28.15 30.67 10.34
CA ILE A 153 27.97 31.87 9.51
C ILE A 153 27.05 32.87 10.27
N PRO A 154 27.54 34.07 10.63
CA PRO A 154 26.74 35.04 11.38
C PRO A 154 25.55 35.58 10.58
N GLY A 155 24.38 35.74 11.21
CA GLY A 155 23.24 36.50 10.66
C GLY A 155 22.17 35.70 9.91
N LYS A 156 22.19 34.36 9.95
CA LYS A 156 21.14 33.50 9.39
C LYS A 156 20.06 33.21 10.42
N GLY A 157 19.12 34.13 10.60
CA GLY A 157 17.89 33.89 11.38
C GLY A 157 16.67 33.67 10.47
N ALA A 158 15.46 33.74 11.02
CA ALA A 158 14.21 33.65 10.24
C ALA A 158 14.17 34.66 9.07
N GLU A 159 13.99 34.14 7.85
CA GLU A 159 14.02 34.91 6.59
C GLU A 159 12.62 35.35 6.15
N VAL A 160 11.58 34.61 6.54
CA VAL A 160 10.18 34.94 6.20
C VAL A 160 9.28 34.83 7.42
N GLY A 161 8.47 35.85 7.67
CA GLY A 161 7.35 35.78 8.61
C GLY A 161 6.06 35.57 7.84
N ALA A 162 5.28 34.54 8.15
CA ALA A 162 4.05 34.24 7.45
C ALA A 162 2.86 34.18 8.40
N VAL A 163 1.74 34.78 7.99
CA VAL A 163 0.43 34.69 8.65
C VAL A 163 -0.51 33.98 7.69
N VAL A 164 -0.83 32.73 8.00
CA VAL A 164 -1.80 31.94 7.24
C VAL A 164 -3.15 32.07 7.95
N CYS A 165 -4.15 32.66 7.31
CA CYS A 165 -5.41 33.00 7.95
C CYS A 165 -6.63 32.72 7.08
N GLY A 166 -7.78 32.55 7.74
CA GLY A 166 -9.12 32.46 7.17
C GLY A 166 -10.11 33.16 8.09
N GLU A 167 -11.41 33.07 7.79
CA GLU A 167 -12.43 33.63 8.68
C GLU A 167 -12.39 32.92 10.04
N GLY A 168 -11.91 33.62 11.07
CA GLY A 168 -11.88 33.11 12.44
C GLY A 168 -10.66 32.28 12.82
N VAL A 169 -9.74 32.01 11.89
CA VAL A 169 -8.54 31.21 12.18
C VAL A 169 -7.28 31.90 11.65
N ALA A 170 -6.18 31.83 12.39
CA ALA A 170 -4.88 32.31 11.93
C ALA A 170 -3.73 31.51 12.56
N ALA A 171 -2.66 31.28 11.80
CA ALA A 171 -1.42 30.69 12.26
C ALA A 171 -0.25 31.61 11.91
N PHE A 172 0.60 31.90 12.89
CA PHE A 172 1.81 32.70 12.75
C PHE A 172 3.01 31.78 12.63
N CYS A 173 3.80 31.98 11.58
CA CYS A 173 4.92 31.11 11.23
C CYS A 173 6.17 31.96 10.97
N LEU A 174 7.33 31.47 11.42
CA LEU A 174 8.64 31.99 11.04
C LEU A 174 9.36 30.89 10.26
N LEU A 175 9.77 31.20 9.04
CA LEU A 175 10.52 30.28 8.19
C LEU A 175 11.98 30.71 8.21
N SER A 176 12.85 29.81 8.66
CA SER A 176 14.31 29.94 8.53
C SER A 176 14.79 29.10 7.34
N GLN A 177 16.12 29.00 7.16
CA GLN A 177 16.70 28.17 6.09
C GLN A 177 16.44 26.68 6.30
N HIS A 178 16.25 26.25 7.55
CA HIS A 178 16.22 24.83 7.91
C HIS A 178 14.93 24.36 8.61
N MET A 179 14.07 25.28 9.07
CA MET A 179 12.84 24.92 9.79
C MET A 179 11.69 25.91 9.56
N THR A 180 10.46 25.43 9.78
CA THR A 180 9.27 26.27 9.92
C THR A 180 8.80 26.24 11.38
N LEU A 181 8.87 27.38 12.06
CA LEU A 181 8.44 27.55 13.44
C LEU A 181 7.03 28.14 13.48
N ILE A 182 6.06 27.39 13.98
CA ILE A 182 4.72 27.92 14.27
C ILE A 182 4.79 28.61 15.64
N THR A 183 4.73 29.94 15.64
CA THR A 183 4.89 30.74 16.87
C THR A 183 3.56 30.90 17.62
N HIS A 184 2.43 30.90 16.93
CA HIS A 184 1.12 31.06 17.56
C HIS A 184 -0.04 30.60 16.65
N ARG A 185 -1.18 30.23 17.26
CA ARG A 185 -2.44 29.93 16.55
C ARG A 185 -3.63 30.63 17.22
N ILE A 186 -4.52 31.16 16.40
CA ILE A 186 -5.78 31.79 16.80
C ILE A 186 -6.94 30.99 16.22
N SER A 187 -7.96 30.75 17.04
CA SER A 187 -9.24 30.17 16.63
C SER A 187 -10.39 30.90 17.33
N VAL A 188 -11.26 31.54 16.55
CA VAL A 188 -12.41 32.34 16.99
C VAL A 188 -13.60 31.94 16.13
N SER A 189 -14.72 31.58 16.77
CA SER A 189 -15.95 31.25 16.05
C SER A 189 -16.60 32.52 15.49
N ILE A 190 -16.84 32.55 14.17
CA ILE A 190 -17.50 33.66 13.47
C ILE A 190 -18.89 33.21 13.00
N PRO A 191 -20.00 33.81 13.49
CA PRO A 191 -21.36 33.47 13.06
C PRO A 191 -21.57 33.76 11.58
N ARG A 192 -22.36 32.96 10.84
CA ARG A 192 -22.66 33.23 9.42
C ARG A 192 -23.48 34.51 9.21
N LYS A 193 -23.21 35.24 8.13
CA LYS A 193 -23.94 36.45 7.74
C LYS A 193 -25.38 36.12 7.31
N SER A 194 -26.34 36.16 8.24
CA SER A 194 -27.78 36.02 7.96
C SER A 194 -28.47 37.38 7.83
N GLY A 195 -29.50 37.44 6.98
CA GLY A 195 -30.20 38.65 6.56
C GLY A 195 -30.79 39.50 7.70
N THR A 196 -30.61 40.81 7.57
CA THR A 196 -31.18 41.94 8.35
C THR A 196 -30.86 42.07 9.85
N SER A 197 -30.55 41.01 10.60
CA SER A 197 -30.20 41.12 12.04
C SER A 197 -28.85 40.48 12.43
N GLY A 198 -28.32 39.58 11.60
CA GLY A 198 -27.05 38.86 11.86
C GLY A 198 -25.78 39.59 11.39
N ALA A 199 -25.91 40.59 10.52
CA ALA A 199 -24.76 41.34 9.98
C ALA A 199 -23.97 42.07 11.09
N SER A 200 -24.66 42.68 12.06
CA SER A 200 -24.03 43.39 13.19
C SER A 200 -23.21 42.48 14.11
N GLN A 201 -23.64 41.24 14.34
CA GLN A 201 -22.90 40.29 15.18
C GLN A 201 -21.71 39.68 14.45
N HIS A 202 -21.87 39.37 13.17
CA HIS A 202 -20.79 38.93 12.29
C HIS A 202 -19.67 39.99 12.22
N ASP A 203 -20.02 41.25 11.98
CA ASP A 203 -19.04 42.33 11.84
C ASP A 203 -18.32 42.64 13.17
N LYS A 204 -19.03 42.58 14.31
CA LYS A 204 -18.40 42.69 15.64
C LYS A 204 -17.44 41.54 15.92
N ALA A 205 -17.77 40.31 15.52
CA ALA A 205 -16.90 39.15 15.68
C ALA A 205 -15.63 39.27 14.83
N LEU A 206 -15.75 39.75 13.59
CA LEU A 206 -14.60 40.01 12.71
C LEU A 206 -13.67 41.11 13.25
N VAL A 207 -14.22 42.22 13.75
CA VAL A 207 -13.40 43.29 14.36
C VAL A 207 -12.62 42.77 15.57
N LYS A 208 -13.26 41.93 16.40
CA LYS A 208 -12.59 41.28 17.54
C LYS A 208 -11.49 40.32 17.08
N PHE A 209 -11.74 39.55 16.03
CA PHE A 209 -10.75 38.65 15.43
C PHE A 209 -9.54 39.42 14.90
N TYR A 210 -9.73 40.50 14.13
CA TYR A 210 -8.63 41.31 13.60
C TYR A 210 -7.82 42.01 14.68
N SER A 211 -8.47 42.51 15.74
CA SER A 211 -7.79 43.09 16.90
C SER A 211 -6.88 42.05 17.60
N THR A 212 -7.42 40.85 17.84
CA THR A 212 -6.65 39.74 18.43
C THR A 212 -5.48 39.34 17.54
N LEU A 213 -5.71 39.29 16.22
CA LEU A 213 -4.68 38.99 15.23
C LEU A 213 -3.55 40.03 15.25
N TYR A 214 -3.88 41.32 15.30
CA TYR A 214 -2.89 42.41 15.38
C TYR A 214 -2.00 42.31 16.63
N ASP A 215 -2.60 42.09 17.80
CA ASP A 215 -1.83 41.97 19.05
C ASP A 215 -0.95 40.70 19.05
N SER A 216 -1.38 39.62 18.39
CA SER A 216 -0.53 38.44 18.18
C SER A 216 0.54 38.67 17.12
N PHE A 217 0.26 39.42 16.06
CA PHE A 217 1.22 39.78 15.02
C PHE A 217 2.42 40.51 15.61
N ILE A 218 2.18 41.53 16.45
CA ILE A 218 3.25 42.31 17.08
C ILE A 218 4.15 41.44 17.96
N ARG A 219 3.55 40.46 18.66
CA ARG A 219 4.28 39.60 19.60
C ARG A 219 5.09 38.52 18.90
N HIS A 220 4.62 38.01 17.77
CA HIS A 220 5.13 36.77 17.19
C HIS A 220 5.85 36.94 15.85
N ILE A 221 5.71 38.08 15.18
CA ILE A 221 6.45 38.39 13.94
C ILE A 221 7.52 39.44 14.26
N PRO A 222 8.83 39.14 14.13
CA PRO A 222 9.92 40.07 14.44
C PRO A 222 10.14 41.05 13.28
N TYR A 223 9.15 41.88 12.97
CA TYR A 223 9.13 42.77 11.79
C TYR A 223 10.27 43.80 11.78
N GLY A 224 10.85 44.13 12.93
CA GLY A 224 12.02 44.99 13.07
C GLY A 224 13.37 44.32 12.77
N ASN A 225 13.40 42.99 12.58
CA ASN A 225 14.63 42.27 12.30
C ASN A 225 15.11 42.55 10.86
N VAL A 226 16.38 42.92 10.71
CA VAL A 226 17.02 43.17 9.42
C VAL A 226 17.10 41.88 8.57
N GLY A 227 17.23 40.72 9.21
CA GLY A 227 17.27 39.41 8.54
C GLY A 227 15.94 38.94 7.94
N LEU A 228 14.81 39.52 8.37
CA LEU A 228 13.49 39.18 7.83
C LEU A 228 13.32 39.82 6.45
N ARG A 229 13.28 39.02 5.38
CA ARG A 229 13.23 39.49 3.99
C ARG A 229 11.80 39.71 3.48
N ALA A 230 10.84 38.94 3.99
CA ALA A 230 9.43 39.04 3.61
C ALA A 230 8.49 38.82 4.81
N ILE A 231 7.35 39.52 4.79
CA ILE A 231 6.23 39.35 5.71
C ILE A 231 5.00 39.00 4.87
N VAL A 232 4.58 37.75 4.90
CA VAL A 232 3.51 37.25 4.05
C VAL A 232 2.20 37.13 4.83
N ILE A 233 1.11 37.64 4.24
CA ILE A 233 -0.26 37.42 4.71
C ILE A 233 -0.99 36.61 3.65
N ALA A 234 -1.40 35.39 4.01
CA ALA A 234 -1.95 34.42 3.08
C ALA A 234 -3.32 33.91 3.52
N SER A 235 -4.31 33.94 2.62
CA SER A 235 -5.66 33.44 2.89
C SER A 235 -6.39 32.90 1.66
N PRO A 236 -7.35 31.97 1.84
CA PRO A 236 -8.40 31.72 0.85
C PRO A 236 -9.34 32.92 0.79
N GLY A 237 -9.56 33.47 -0.41
CA GLY A 237 -10.40 34.66 -0.60
C GLY A 237 -9.77 35.96 -0.09
N TRP A 238 -10.61 36.92 0.32
CA TRP A 238 -10.23 38.33 0.53
C TRP A 238 -9.78 38.68 1.96
N VAL A 239 -9.69 37.68 2.86
CA VAL A 239 -9.34 37.92 4.28
C VAL A 239 -7.93 38.52 4.42
N ARG A 240 -6.97 38.11 3.58
CA ARG A 240 -5.59 38.65 3.57
C ARG A 240 -5.56 40.15 3.35
N ASP A 241 -6.45 40.68 2.50
CA ASP A 241 -6.51 42.10 2.19
C ASP A 241 -7.06 42.87 3.39
N ALA A 242 -8.16 42.39 3.97
CA ALA A 242 -8.73 42.97 5.18
C ALA A 242 -7.77 42.94 6.39
N VAL A 243 -7.03 41.85 6.58
CA VAL A 243 -6.02 41.73 7.64
C VAL A 243 -4.84 42.68 7.40
N TYR A 244 -4.34 42.75 6.16
CA TYR A 244 -3.25 43.65 5.80
C TYR A 244 -3.63 45.12 6.03
N ASP A 245 -4.81 45.53 5.55
CA ASP A 245 -5.32 46.89 5.70
C ASP A 245 -5.58 47.25 7.18
N TYR A 246 -6.06 46.28 7.97
CA TYR A 246 -6.25 46.46 9.40
C TYR A 246 -4.90 46.69 10.12
N ILE A 247 -3.87 45.90 9.80
CA ILE A 247 -2.53 46.04 10.39
C ILE A 247 -1.95 47.42 10.09
N ILE A 248 -2.03 47.89 8.84
CA ILE A 248 -1.52 49.22 8.45
C ILE A 248 -2.30 50.34 9.16
N THR A 249 -3.62 50.25 9.18
CA THR A 249 -4.49 51.26 9.79
C THR A 249 -4.23 51.38 11.29
N GLU A 250 -4.16 50.24 11.98
CA GLU A 250 -3.93 50.19 13.43
C GLU A 250 -2.49 50.60 13.79
N ALA A 251 -1.49 50.26 12.97
CA ALA A 251 -0.12 50.77 13.10
C ALA A 251 -0.05 52.29 12.91
N GLY A 252 -0.87 52.85 12.00
CA GLY A 252 -1.11 54.28 11.84
C GLY A 252 -1.64 54.92 13.11
N ARG A 253 -2.73 54.35 13.65
CA ARG A 253 -3.41 54.82 14.86
C ARG A 253 -2.52 54.78 16.11
N ARG A 254 -1.69 53.73 16.25
CA ARG A 254 -0.76 53.55 17.38
C ARG A 254 0.60 54.23 17.20
N GLY A 255 0.87 54.80 16.01
CA GLY A 255 2.12 55.52 15.73
C GLY A 255 3.36 54.62 15.54
N ASP A 256 3.20 53.33 15.24
CA ASP A 256 4.33 52.41 15.02
C ASP A 256 4.92 52.59 13.60
N LYS A 257 5.83 53.56 13.48
CA LYS A 257 6.53 53.87 12.22
C LYS A 257 7.41 52.71 11.73
N THR A 258 7.89 51.86 12.63
CA THR A 258 8.74 50.70 12.30
C THR A 258 7.92 49.63 11.60
N LEU A 259 6.73 49.31 12.14
CA LEU A 259 5.80 48.36 11.53
C LEU A 259 5.29 48.87 10.18
N GLN A 260 4.93 50.15 10.07
CA GLN A 260 4.50 50.75 8.80
C GLN A 260 5.57 50.65 7.71
N LYS A 261 6.83 50.95 8.06
CA LYS A 261 7.97 50.82 7.15
C LYS A 261 8.19 49.35 6.76
N ALA A 262 8.17 48.43 7.71
CA ALA A 262 8.36 47.00 7.47
C ALA A 262 7.27 46.41 6.58
N MET A 263 5.99 46.71 6.83
CA MET A 263 4.88 46.25 5.99
C MET A 263 4.95 46.84 4.57
N LYS A 264 5.39 48.09 4.42
CA LYS A 264 5.56 48.73 3.10
C LYS A 264 6.72 48.14 2.29
N GLU A 265 7.83 47.83 2.93
CA GLU A 265 9.05 47.34 2.26
C GLU A 265 9.05 45.82 2.08
N LYS A 266 8.41 45.08 2.99
CA LYS A 266 8.51 43.62 3.10
C LYS A 266 7.16 42.89 3.05
N GLY A 267 6.04 43.61 3.08
CA GLY A 267 4.70 43.03 3.14
C GLY A 267 4.24 42.46 1.80
N ILE A 268 3.79 41.21 1.79
CA ILE A 268 3.30 40.50 0.61
C ILE A 268 1.94 39.87 0.94
N LYS A 269 0.97 40.01 0.04
CA LYS A 269 -0.35 39.37 0.14
C LYS A 269 -0.41 38.20 -0.85
N VAL A 270 -0.77 37.01 -0.39
CA VAL A 270 -0.77 35.80 -1.23
C VAL A 270 -2.10 35.06 -1.16
N HIS A 271 -2.62 34.65 -2.32
CA HIS A 271 -3.77 33.76 -2.37
C HIS A 271 -3.34 32.32 -2.12
N ILE A 272 -4.08 31.61 -1.28
CA ILE A 272 -3.92 30.16 -1.02
C ILE A 272 -5.28 29.46 -1.01
N ASN A 273 -5.30 28.14 -1.19
CA ASN A 273 -6.53 27.36 -1.26
C ASN A 273 -7.11 26.98 0.12
N SER A 274 -6.28 26.97 1.17
CA SER A 274 -6.65 26.54 2.52
C SER A 274 -6.02 27.45 3.58
N PRO A 275 -6.70 27.79 4.68
CA PRO A 275 -6.18 28.66 5.74
C PRO A 275 -5.28 27.92 6.75
N HIS A 276 -4.72 26.76 6.38
CA HIS A 276 -3.88 25.92 7.23
C HIS A 276 -2.39 25.99 6.85
N VAL A 277 -1.51 25.68 7.80
CA VAL A 277 -0.03 25.80 7.64
C VAL A 277 0.53 25.00 6.46
N HIS A 278 -0.12 23.90 6.06
CA HIS A 278 0.29 23.14 4.87
C HIS A 278 0.19 23.95 3.57
N SER A 279 -0.48 25.10 3.57
CA SER A 279 -0.57 26.00 2.41
C SER A 279 0.66 26.89 2.26
N LEU A 280 1.64 26.82 3.18
CA LEU A 280 2.89 27.56 3.07
C LEU A 280 3.68 27.20 1.80
N VAL A 281 3.58 25.97 1.28
CA VAL A 281 4.14 25.63 -0.04
C VAL A 281 3.50 26.43 -1.18
N GLU A 282 2.18 26.67 -1.14
CA GLU A 282 1.53 27.55 -2.13
C GLU A 282 2.06 28.98 -1.99
N VAL A 283 2.26 29.43 -0.74
CA VAL A 283 2.83 30.75 -0.45
C VAL A 283 4.24 30.90 -1.02
N LEU A 284 5.11 29.93 -0.77
CA LEU A 284 6.50 29.96 -1.22
C LEU A 284 6.64 29.85 -2.74
N LYS A 285 5.65 29.26 -3.42
CA LYS A 285 5.58 29.15 -4.88
C LYS A 285 5.01 30.39 -5.56
N SER A 286 4.46 31.34 -4.80
CA SER A 286 3.88 32.55 -5.38
C SER A 286 4.99 33.38 -6.04
N PRO A 287 4.79 33.91 -7.27
CA PRO A 287 5.80 34.70 -7.97
C PRO A 287 6.28 35.92 -7.18
N GLU A 288 5.40 36.52 -6.37
CA GLU A 288 5.67 37.66 -5.52
C GLU A 288 6.68 37.30 -4.42
N VAL A 289 6.47 36.16 -3.77
CA VAL A 289 7.33 35.63 -2.69
C VAL A 289 8.65 35.12 -3.27
N ALA A 290 8.61 34.37 -4.36
CA ALA A 290 9.81 33.84 -5.03
C ALA A 290 10.73 34.96 -5.54
N ASN A 291 10.17 36.07 -6.04
CA ASN A 291 10.97 37.20 -6.51
C ASN A 291 11.73 37.91 -5.38
N GLN A 292 11.15 37.98 -4.19
CA GLN A 292 11.74 38.60 -3.01
C GLN A 292 12.78 37.69 -2.32
N LEU A 293 12.76 36.39 -2.64
CA LEU A 293 13.53 35.34 -1.96
C LEU A 293 14.51 34.60 -2.88
N LYS A 294 14.78 35.11 -4.10
CA LYS A 294 15.63 34.47 -5.13
C LYS A 294 16.99 33.97 -4.64
N GLU A 295 17.57 34.63 -3.65
CA GLU A 295 18.92 34.36 -3.12
C GLU A 295 18.92 33.58 -1.79
N THR A 296 17.85 32.85 -1.48
CA THR A 296 17.72 32.07 -0.23
C THR A 296 17.96 30.58 -0.46
N LYS A 297 18.42 29.87 0.57
CA LYS A 297 18.70 28.43 0.48
C LYS A 297 17.44 27.61 0.15
N PHE A 298 16.30 27.94 0.77
CA PHE A 298 15.04 27.24 0.51
C PHE A 298 14.51 27.47 -0.91
N ALA A 299 14.71 28.66 -1.50
CA ALA A 299 14.32 28.92 -2.88
C ALA A 299 15.12 28.03 -3.84
N ARG A 300 16.43 27.87 -3.59
CA ARG A 300 17.27 26.92 -4.33
C ARG A 300 16.83 25.47 -4.16
N GLU A 301 16.53 25.03 -2.94
CA GLU A 301 16.01 23.67 -2.67
C GLU A 301 14.68 23.40 -3.40
N GLY A 302 13.72 24.33 -3.31
CA GLY A 302 12.44 24.24 -4.00
C GLY A 302 12.61 24.20 -5.52
N MET A 303 13.45 25.07 -6.09
CA MET A 303 13.77 25.07 -7.52
C MET A 303 14.39 23.76 -8.00
N MET A 304 15.29 23.16 -7.21
CA MET A 304 15.91 21.88 -7.57
C MET A 304 14.94 20.71 -7.48
N LEU A 305 14.05 20.72 -6.48
CA LEU A 305 13.00 19.71 -6.34
C LEU A 305 11.98 19.81 -7.49
N ASP A 306 11.56 21.03 -7.85
CA ASP A 306 10.67 21.26 -9.01
C ASP A 306 11.37 20.89 -10.33
N LYS A 307 12.67 21.19 -10.48
CA LYS A 307 13.47 20.75 -11.63
C LYS A 307 13.54 19.24 -11.72
N PHE A 308 13.70 18.54 -10.60
CA PHE A 308 13.67 17.08 -10.54
C PHE A 308 12.31 16.53 -10.96
N PHE A 309 11.20 17.02 -10.39
CA PHE A 309 9.85 16.58 -10.76
C PHE A 309 9.50 16.87 -12.23
N LYS A 310 9.94 18.03 -12.74
CA LYS A 310 9.80 18.36 -14.16
C LYS A 310 10.59 17.39 -15.02
N MET A 311 11.84 17.09 -14.66
CA MET A 311 12.68 16.14 -15.38
C MET A 311 12.09 14.73 -15.35
N LEU A 312 11.55 14.30 -14.21
CA LEU A 312 10.84 13.02 -14.07
C LEU A 312 9.64 12.93 -15.02
N GLY A 313 8.97 14.05 -15.29
CA GLY A 313 7.86 14.12 -16.25
C GLY A 313 8.28 14.23 -17.73
N THR A 314 9.47 14.76 -18.02
CA THR A 314 9.91 15.04 -19.41
C THR A 314 10.96 14.07 -19.96
N ASP A 315 11.90 13.60 -19.11
CA ASP A 315 13.04 12.74 -19.47
C ASP A 315 13.41 11.85 -18.27
N GLU A 316 12.66 10.76 -18.10
CA GLU A 316 12.78 9.83 -16.97
C GLU A 316 14.16 9.17 -16.90
N MET A 317 14.85 8.99 -18.03
CA MET A 317 16.22 8.45 -18.06
C MET A 317 17.22 9.39 -17.37
N ARG A 318 16.84 10.63 -17.05
CA ARG A 318 17.70 11.62 -16.37
C ARG A 318 17.21 12.01 -14.97
N ALA A 319 16.17 11.38 -14.44
CA ALA A 319 15.64 11.67 -13.11
C ALA A 319 15.42 10.38 -12.33
N TRP A 320 16.35 10.06 -11.44
CA TRP A 320 16.34 8.82 -10.66
C TRP A 320 16.04 9.09 -9.20
N TYR A 321 15.35 8.17 -8.53
CA TYR A 321 15.11 8.25 -7.08
C TYR A 321 15.16 6.85 -6.44
N GLY A 322 15.36 6.82 -5.13
CA GLY A 322 15.55 5.59 -4.37
C GLY A 322 17.03 5.33 -4.06
N PRO A 323 17.34 4.78 -2.88
CA PRO A 323 18.73 4.57 -2.44
C PRO A 323 19.59 3.78 -3.43
N ASP A 324 19.07 2.66 -3.95
CA ASP A 324 19.88 1.76 -4.78
C ASP A 324 20.13 2.34 -6.16
N HIS A 325 19.12 2.92 -6.82
CA HIS A 325 19.28 3.59 -8.10
C HIS A 325 20.23 4.79 -8.00
N VAL A 326 20.09 5.62 -6.96
CA VAL A 326 20.95 6.79 -6.80
C VAL A 326 22.40 6.39 -6.50
N CYS A 327 22.64 5.34 -5.70
CA CYS A 327 24.00 4.82 -5.52
C CYS A 327 24.61 4.38 -6.85
N LEU A 328 23.83 3.65 -7.66
CA LEU A 328 24.24 3.14 -8.96
C LEU A 328 24.58 4.26 -9.96
N ALA A 329 23.77 5.33 -9.97
CA ALA A 329 24.05 6.51 -10.76
C ALA A 329 25.31 7.26 -10.28
N ALA A 330 25.55 7.29 -8.95
CA ALA A 330 26.75 7.88 -8.37
C ALA A 330 28.00 7.09 -8.79
N ASP A 331 27.95 5.76 -8.77
CA ASP A 331 29.04 4.87 -9.19
C ASP A 331 29.39 5.07 -10.67
N ARG A 332 28.38 5.23 -11.53
CA ARG A 332 28.56 5.57 -12.95
C ARG A 332 28.97 7.02 -13.21
N GLY A 333 28.99 7.88 -12.18
CA GLY A 333 29.30 9.30 -12.34
C GLY A 333 28.29 10.07 -13.17
N ALA A 334 27.06 9.54 -13.27
CA ALA A 334 26.00 10.15 -14.05
C ALA A 334 25.30 11.28 -13.30
N ILE A 335 25.48 11.40 -11.98
CA ILE A 335 24.78 12.40 -11.16
C ILE A 335 25.35 13.80 -11.41
N GLY A 336 24.51 14.69 -11.94
CA GLY A 336 24.79 16.12 -12.02
C GLY A 336 24.30 16.87 -10.78
N THR A 337 23.13 16.49 -10.25
CA THR A 337 22.58 17.08 -9.03
C THR A 337 22.01 15.97 -8.13
N LEU A 338 22.55 15.82 -6.91
CA LEU A 338 22.05 14.93 -5.87
C LEU A 338 21.13 15.71 -4.91
N LEU A 339 19.92 15.20 -4.69
CA LEU A 339 18.98 15.69 -3.69
C LEU A 339 18.91 14.65 -2.58
N ILE A 340 19.26 15.01 -1.34
CA ILE A 340 19.28 14.08 -0.22
C ILE A 340 18.75 14.71 1.07
N SER A 341 17.88 14.01 1.78
CA SER A 341 17.36 14.46 3.09
C SER A 341 18.34 14.13 4.20
N ASP A 342 18.45 15.02 5.18
CA ASP A 342 19.29 14.80 6.35
C ASP A 342 18.83 13.66 7.28
N ASP A 343 17.58 13.22 7.20
CA ASP A 343 17.08 12.01 7.89
C ASP A 343 17.91 10.76 7.54
N LEU A 344 18.44 10.67 6.32
CA LEU A 344 19.24 9.53 5.89
C LEU A 344 20.60 9.45 6.60
N PHE A 345 21.14 10.58 7.07
CA PHE A 345 22.35 10.62 7.89
C PHE A 345 22.06 10.31 9.37
N ARG A 346 20.78 10.27 9.78
CA ARG A 346 20.34 9.97 11.16
C ARG A 346 19.92 8.52 11.39
N SER A 347 20.10 7.62 10.41
CA SER A 347 19.77 6.20 10.55
C SER A 347 20.40 5.59 11.81
N SER A 348 19.66 4.71 12.50
CA SER A 348 20.16 3.99 13.68
C SER A 348 21.25 2.95 13.34
N ASP A 349 21.35 2.54 12.07
CA ASP A 349 22.39 1.64 11.56
C ASP A 349 23.61 2.44 11.06
N PRO A 350 24.80 2.27 11.69
CA PRO A 350 26.04 2.93 11.25
C PRO A 350 26.44 2.63 9.80
N THR A 351 26.14 1.42 9.31
CA THR A 351 26.48 0.98 7.95
C THR A 351 25.74 1.82 6.92
N THR A 352 24.43 2.00 7.14
CA THR A 352 23.56 2.84 6.32
C THR A 352 24.02 4.30 6.29
N ARG A 353 24.44 4.86 7.44
CA ARG A 353 24.96 6.24 7.49
C ARG A 353 26.21 6.41 6.63
N LYS A 354 27.18 5.51 6.80
CA LYS A 354 28.45 5.51 6.03
C LYS A 354 28.20 5.37 4.53
N LYS A 355 27.20 4.56 4.13
CA LYS A 355 26.77 4.42 2.74
C LYS A 355 26.38 5.78 2.13
N TYR A 356 25.50 6.53 2.78
CA TYR A 356 25.04 7.81 2.22
C TYR A 356 26.09 8.91 2.25
N VAL A 357 26.96 8.93 3.27
CA VAL A 357 28.14 9.83 3.28
C VAL A 357 29.04 9.53 2.09
N ALA A 358 29.34 8.25 1.81
CA ALA A 358 30.14 7.85 0.67
C ALA A 358 29.53 8.27 -0.67
N VAL A 359 28.19 8.21 -0.81
CA VAL A 359 27.49 8.68 -2.03
C VAL A 359 27.66 10.20 -2.20
N VAL A 360 27.51 10.98 -1.13
CA VAL A 360 27.71 12.43 -1.17
C VAL A 360 29.14 12.77 -1.61
N GLU A 361 30.14 12.12 -1.01
CA GLU A 361 31.55 12.31 -1.35
C GLU A 361 31.85 11.90 -2.79
N ALA A 362 31.30 10.77 -3.26
CA ALA A 362 31.48 10.29 -4.62
C ALA A 362 30.91 11.26 -5.66
N VAL A 363 29.74 11.85 -5.40
CA VAL A 363 29.14 12.85 -6.28
C VAL A 363 29.98 14.14 -6.29
N GLN A 364 30.42 14.62 -5.13
CA GLN A 364 31.26 15.82 -5.02
C GLN A 364 32.61 15.65 -5.72
N GLN A 365 33.26 14.50 -5.56
CA GLN A 365 34.54 14.19 -6.22
C GLN A 365 34.41 14.18 -7.76
N LYS A 366 33.25 13.79 -8.27
CA LYS A 366 32.94 13.80 -9.71
C LYS A 366 32.40 15.15 -10.22
N GLY A 367 32.41 16.18 -9.37
CA GLY A 367 31.98 17.53 -9.71
C GLY A 367 30.46 17.74 -9.75
N GLY A 368 29.68 16.80 -9.22
CA GLY A 368 28.22 16.93 -9.10
C GLY A 368 27.81 17.86 -7.95
N GLU A 369 26.68 18.53 -8.11
CA GLU A 369 26.09 19.40 -7.10
C GLU A 369 25.32 18.56 -6.07
N VAL A 370 25.56 18.77 -4.78
CA VAL A 370 24.81 18.10 -3.70
C VAL A 370 23.96 19.11 -2.96
N VAL A 371 22.66 18.83 -2.86
CA VAL A 371 21.67 19.64 -2.14
C VAL A 371 21.10 18.81 -0.99
N ILE A 372 21.42 19.20 0.24
CA ILE A 372 20.94 18.52 1.45
C ILE A 372 19.69 19.24 1.97
N PHE A 373 18.56 18.52 1.96
CA PHE A 373 17.25 19.00 2.41
C PHE A 373 17.04 18.71 3.89
N SER A 374 16.54 19.69 4.64
CA SER A 374 16.10 19.48 6.02
C SER A 374 14.77 18.74 6.06
N SER A 375 14.69 17.61 6.78
CA SER A 375 13.43 16.90 7.03
C SER A 375 12.41 17.69 7.86
N MET A 376 12.88 18.71 8.57
CA MET A 376 12.06 19.65 9.35
C MET A 376 11.57 20.84 8.51
N HIS A 377 11.97 20.91 7.24
CA HIS A 377 11.47 21.86 6.27
C HIS A 377 10.57 21.15 5.24
N GLU A 378 9.63 21.89 4.65
CA GLU A 378 8.63 21.33 3.75
C GLU A 378 9.22 20.69 2.49
N SER A 379 10.28 21.29 1.92
CA SER A 379 11.02 20.74 0.77
C SER A 379 11.59 19.35 1.08
N GLY A 380 12.15 19.13 2.28
CA GLY A 380 12.66 17.83 2.70
C GLY A 380 11.55 16.84 3.03
N GLN A 381 10.42 17.29 3.60
CA GLN A 381 9.25 16.44 3.79
C GLN A 381 8.71 15.91 2.45
N GLN A 382 8.68 16.74 1.40
CA GLN A 382 8.29 16.31 0.06
C GLN A 382 9.28 15.30 -0.54
N LEU A 383 10.58 15.51 -0.38
CA LEU A 383 11.60 14.53 -0.79
C LEU A 383 11.46 13.20 -0.02
N ASN A 384 11.10 13.26 1.26
CA ASN A 384 10.86 12.09 2.11
C ASN A 384 9.57 11.32 1.77
N GLN A 385 8.57 11.96 1.14
CA GLN A 385 7.42 11.26 0.59
C GLN A 385 7.78 10.31 -0.57
N LEU A 386 8.91 10.55 -1.24
CA LEU A 386 9.51 9.60 -2.17
C LEU A 386 10.32 8.54 -1.40
N THR A 387 11.60 8.84 -1.16
CA THR A 387 12.54 7.96 -0.44
C THR A 387 13.58 8.74 0.36
N GLY A 388 13.50 10.07 0.38
CA GLY A 388 14.51 10.95 0.98
C GLY A 388 15.78 11.13 0.14
N ILE A 389 15.88 10.52 -1.05
CA ILE A 389 17.03 10.66 -1.95
C ILE A 389 16.63 10.57 -3.43
N ALA A 390 17.12 11.50 -4.24
CA ALA A 390 16.88 11.60 -5.67
C ALA A 390 18.08 12.20 -6.40
N ALA A 391 18.16 12.03 -7.72
CA ALA A 391 19.26 12.52 -8.55
C ALA A 391 18.77 12.98 -9.93
N ILE A 392 19.36 14.06 -10.43
CA ILE A 392 19.26 14.52 -11.81
C ILE A 392 20.56 14.15 -12.52
N LEU A 393 20.46 13.43 -13.64
CA LEU A 393 21.61 12.88 -14.34
C LEU A 393 22.10 13.78 -15.49
N THR A 394 23.42 13.80 -15.72
CA THR A 394 24.09 14.56 -16.79
C THR A 394 23.91 13.91 -18.17
N PHE A 395 23.65 12.61 -18.21
CA PHE A 395 23.29 11.84 -19.40
C PHE A 395 22.23 10.78 -19.04
N PRO A 396 21.39 10.35 -20.01
CA PRO A 396 20.34 9.37 -19.75
C PRO A 396 20.94 8.02 -19.37
N LEU A 397 20.42 7.42 -18.31
CA LEU A 397 20.65 6.03 -17.94
C LEU A 397 19.31 5.29 -17.97
N ASP A 398 19.27 4.16 -18.67
CA ASP A 398 18.13 3.25 -18.64
C ASP A 398 18.32 2.33 -17.43
N VAL A 399 17.42 2.43 -16.44
CA VAL A 399 17.47 1.65 -15.20
C VAL A 399 17.48 0.14 -15.50
N GLU A 400 16.73 -0.32 -16.50
CA GLU A 400 16.64 -1.75 -16.82
C GLU A 400 17.92 -2.25 -17.50
N VAL A 401 18.53 -1.43 -18.36
CA VAL A 401 19.81 -1.75 -19.00
C VAL A 401 20.94 -1.74 -17.98
N VAL A 402 20.98 -0.72 -17.13
CA VAL A 402 22.01 -0.56 -16.10
C VAL A 402 21.95 -1.68 -15.05
N GLU A 403 20.74 -2.09 -14.64
CA GLU A 403 20.53 -3.24 -13.77
C GLU A 403 20.80 -4.59 -14.45
N ALA A 404 20.67 -4.67 -15.78
CA ALA A 404 21.01 -5.86 -16.56
C ALA A 404 22.53 -5.97 -16.75
N GLU A 405 23.20 -4.88 -17.13
CA GLU A 405 24.65 -4.77 -17.29
C GLU A 405 25.39 -5.08 -15.99
N GLU A 406 24.94 -4.63 -14.82
CA GLU A 406 25.61 -4.98 -13.56
C GLU A 406 25.42 -6.45 -13.17
N ARG A 407 24.27 -7.03 -13.52
CA ARG A 407 24.05 -8.47 -13.33
C ARG A 407 24.93 -9.26 -14.29
N GLU A 408 25.05 -8.81 -15.54
CA GLU A 408 25.97 -9.36 -16.53
C GLU A 408 27.43 -9.14 -16.13
N GLU A 409 27.83 -8.03 -15.53
CA GLU A 409 29.19 -7.78 -15.04
C GLU A 409 29.51 -8.60 -13.78
N ALA A 410 28.55 -8.77 -12.88
CA ALA A 410 28.67 -9.67 -11.73
C ALA A 410 28.76 -11.14 -12.18
N GLU A 411 28.05 -11.50 -13.26
CA GLU A 411 28.13 -12.80 -13.92
C GLU A 411 29.39 -12.96 -14.79
N ALA A 412 29.90 -11.90 -15.42
CA ALA A 412 31.08 -11.88 -16.29
C ALA A 412 32.38 -11.81 -15.49
N ARG A 413 32.41 -11.15 -14.34
CA ARG A 413 33.49 -11.33 -13.32
C ARG A 413 33.56 -12.76 -12.82
N ARG A 414 32.48 -13.53 -13.00
CA ARG A 414 32.41 -14.97 -12.76
C ARG A 414 32.83 -15.82 -13.97
N PHE A 415 32.90 -15.26 -15.18
CA PHE A 415 33.01 -15.99 -16.46
C PHE A 415 34.00 -15.35 -17.47
N SER A 416 35.10 -14.74 -17.02
CA SER A 416 36.12 -14.25 -17.95
C SER A 416 37.04 -15.38 -18.45
N TYR A 417 36.68 -16.10 -19.52
CA TYR A 417 37.65 -16.68 -20.48
C TYR A 417 37.00 -17.01 -21.84
N LEU A 418 37.47 -16.27 -22.86
CA LEU A 418 37.52 -16.52 -24.32
C LEU A 418 36.44 -15.91 -25.27
N PRO A 419 36.86 -15.28 -26.41
CA PRO A 419 36.00 -14.51 -27.34
C PRO A 419 36.01 -15.13 -28.79
N PRO A 420 35.62 -14.44 -29.90
CA PRO A 420 34.45 -14.78 -30.75
C PRO A 420 34.77 -14.88 -32.27
N THR A 421 33.79 -15.16 -33.16
CA THR A 421 33.80 -14.84 -34.64
C THR A 421 32.40 -15.14 -35.26
N MET A 422 31.63 -14.17 -35.82
CA MET A 422 31.58 -13.62 -37.22
C MET A 422 31.19 -14.64 -38.32
N THR A 423 30.27 -14.47 -39.32
CA THR A 423 29.64 -13.31 -40.00
C THR A 423 28.54 -13.73 -41.04
N LYS A 424 27.48 -12.87 -41.19
CA LYS A 424 26.79 -12.29 -42.39
C LYS A 424 26.42 -13.05 -43.71
N ARG A 425 25.14 -12.86 -44.17
CA ARG A 425 24.63 -12.17 -45.43
C ARG A 425 23.22 -12.69 -45.84
N GLU A 426 22.14 -11.89 -45.91
CA GLU A 426 21.61 -11.00 -47.00
C GLU A 426 21.17 -11.76 -48.29
N MET A 427 20.06 -11.54 -49.03
CA MET A 427 19.00 -10.51 -49.10
C MET A 427 17.90 -10.90 -50.15
N SER A 428 16.62 -10.55 -49.88
CA SER A 428 15.61 -9.94 -50.81
C SER A 428 14.90 -10.78 -51.93
N PRO A 429 13.86 -10.25 -52.64
CA PRO A 429 12.51 -9.84 -52.17
C PRO A 429 11.32 -10.21 -53.12
N ALA A 430 10.06 -10.14 -52.61
CA ALA A 430 8.76 -9.60 -53.11
C ALA A 430 8.32 -9.71 -54.62
N PRO A 431 7.07 -9.35 -55.06
CA PRO A 431 5.93 -8.70 -54.35
C PRO A 431 4.46 -9.11 -54.75
N GLU A 432 3.48 -8.51 -54.03
CA GLU A 432 2.19 -7.90 -54.49
C GLU A 432 1.11 -8.72 -55.23
N GLU A 433 -0.20 -8.44 -55.16
CA GLU A 433 -1.17 -7.76 -54.28
C GLU A 433 -2.56 -7.99 -54.95
N GLY A 434 -3.68 -7.86 -54.24
CA GLY A 434 -4.99 -7.84 -54.92
C GLY A 434 -6.22 -7.92 -54.02
N HIS A 435 -6.77 -6.76 -53.65
CA HIS A 435 -8.00 -6.59 -52.89
C HIS A 435 -9.30 -6.82 -53.71
N SER A 436 -10.35 -7.30 -53.06
CA SER A 436 -11.71 -6.75 -53.31
C SER A 436 -12.64 -6.93 -52.10
N ASN A 437 -13.42 -5.89 -51.83
CA ASN A 437 -14.38 -5.72 -50.73
C ASN A 437 -15.79 -6.11 -51.18
N ALA A 438 -16.57 -6.81 -50.35
CA ALA A 438 -18.03 -6.90 -50.49
C ALA A 438 -18.72 -6.85 -49.11
N LYS A 439 -19.68 -5.91 -48.98
CA LYS A 439 -20.49 -5.66 -47.78
C LYS A 439 -21.79 -6.49 -47.77
N ARG A 440 -22.22 -6.86 -46.55
CA ARG A 440 -23.59 -6.91 -45.96
C ARG A 440 -24.08 -8.31 -45.52
N ALA A 441 -24.44 -8.43 -44.24
CA ALA A 441 -25.83 -8.38 -43.74
C ALA A 441 -25.96 -9.07 -42.36
N ARG A 442 -26.52 -8.36 -41.39
CA ARG A 442 -26.84 -8.83 -40.02
C ARG A 442 -28.15 -9.62 -40.01
N THR A 443 -28.19 -10.72 -39.27
CA THR A 443 -29.42 -11.37 -38.80
C THR A 443 -29.41 -11.50 -37.28
N SER A 444 -30.56 -11.18 -36.69
CA SER A 444 -30.86 -11.03 -35.26
C SER A 444 -30.98 -12.38 -34.53
N LYS A 445 -30.40 -12.52 -33.33
CA LYS A 445 -30.53 -13.69 -32.43
C LYS A 445 -31.18 -13.32 -31.09
N SER A 446 -31.93 -14.30 -30.59
CA SER A 446 -32.67 -14.42 -29.31
C SER A 446 -32.01 -13.75 -28.08
N LYS A 447 -32.85 -13.19 -27.18
CA LYS A 447 -32.44 -12.49 -25.95
C LYS A 447 -31.83 -13.44 -24.91
N THR A 448 -30.51 -13.65 -24.98
CA THR A 448 -29.68 -14.20 -23.89
C THR A 448 -29.68 -13.24 -22.69
N PHE A 449 -29.75 -13.77 -21.46
CA PHE A 449 -29.52 -12.97 -20.24
C PHE A 449 -28.09 -12.41 -20.29
N ASN A 450 -27.96 -11.10 -20.51
CA ASN A 450 -26.68 -10.41 -20.62
C ASN A 450 -26.69 -9.21 -19.66
N PRO A 451 -26.16 -9.36 -18.44
CA PRO A 451 -26.18 -8.28 -17.45
C PRO A 451 -25.28 -7.11 -17.90
N ILE A 452 -25.68 -5.88 -17.56
CA ILE A 452 -24.85 -4.70 -17.79
C ILE A 452 -23.60 -4.82 -16.91
N LYS A 453 -22.42 -4.88 -17.53
CA LYS A 453 -21.14 -5.10 -16.81
C LYS A 453 -20.33 -3.84 -16.52
N VAL A 454 -20.69 -2.71 -17.14
CA VAL A 454 -19.99 -1.43 -16.96
C VAL A 454 -20.98 -0.39 -16.50
N ALA A 455 -20.78 0.14 -15.29
CA ALA A 455 -21.59 1.20 -14.74
C ALA A 455 -21.19 2.58 -15.31
N THR A 456 -22.16 3.50 -15.37
CA THR A 456 -21.85 4.91 -15.65
C THR A 456 -21.04 5.52 -14.50
N ALA A 457 -20.34 6.62 -14.76
CA ALA A 457 -19.52 7.28 -13.74
C ALA A 457 -20.37 7.75 -12.56
N GLU A 458 -21.57 8.27 -12.84
CA GLU A 458 -22.53 8.76 -11.86
C GLU A 458 -23.06 7.61 -11.00
N ALA A 459 -23.41 6.48 -11.62
CA ALA A 459 -23.90 5.30 -10.90
C ALA A 459 -22.81 4.72 -9.99
N ALA A 460 -21.55 4.68 -10.46
CA ALA A 460 -20.43 4.21 -9.66
C ALA A 460 -20.12 5.17 -8.49
N ALA A 461 -20.10 6.48 -8.74
CA ALA A 461 -19.89 7.49 -7.71
C ALA A 461 -21.00 7.48 -6.64
N ALA A 462 -22.26 7.26 -7.05
CA ALA A 462 -23.38 7.14 -6.12
C ALA A 462 -23.23 5.92 -5.19
N VAL A 463 -22.74 4.79 -5.71
CA VAL A 463 -22.48 3.58 -4.90
C VAL A 463 -21.29 3.79 -3.96
N ASP A 464 -20.21 4.44 -4.40
CA ASP A 464 -19.07 4.76 -3.53
C ASP A 464 -19.45 5.73 -2.40
N ALA A 465 -20.35 6.69 -2.65
CA ALA A 465 -20.79 7.66 -1.66
C ALA A 465 -21.61 7.04 -0.52
N ASN A 466 -22.29 5.93 -0.79
CA ASN A 466 -23.05 5.17 0.21
C ASN A 466 -22.89 3.67 -0.10
N THR A 467 -21.80 3.08 0.38
CA THR A 467 -21.44 1.71 -0.01
C THR A 467 -22.43 0.68 0.52
N PRO A 468 -22.73 -0.39 -0.24
CA PRO A 468 -23.53 -1.50 0.26
C PRO A 468 -22.94 -2.14 1.52
N PHE A 469 -21.61 -2.07 1.68
CA PHE A 469 -20.92 -2.52 2.88
C PHE A 469 -21.31 -1.69 4.11
N SER A 470 -21.22 -0.35 4.04
CA SER A 470 -21.64 0.53 5.13
C SER A 470 -23.12 0.32 5.46
N GLN A 471 -23.98 0.28 4.45
CA GLN A 471 -25.41 0.04 4.64
C GLN A 471 -25.71 -1.30 5.31
N LEU A 472 -24.95 -2.34 4.98
CA LEU A 472 -25.08 -3.64 5.63
C LEU A 472 -24.63 -3.57 7.08
N MET A 473 -23.50 -2.91 7.38
CA MET A 473 -23.03 -2.75 8.77
C MET A 473 -24.07 -2.00 9.61
N ASP A 474 -24.61 -0.90 9.09
CA ASP A 474 -25.68 -0.14 9.75
C ASP A 474 -26.94 -1.00 9.99
N ALA A 475 -27.33 -1.80 9.00
CA ALA A 475 -28.49 -2.69 9.11
C ALA A 475 -28.28 -3.88 10.08
N LEU A 476 -27.03 -4.21 10.42
CA LEU A 476 -26.71 -5.24 11.42
C LEU A 476 -26.72 -4.69 12.85
N ASP A 477 -26.52 -3.38 13.01
CA ASP A 477 -26.65 -2.70 14.31
C ASP A 477 -28.13 -2.57 14.74
N ASP A 478 -29.06 -2.59 13.78
CA ASP A 478 -30.51 -2.64 14.01
C ASP A 478 -30.95 -4.03 14.49
N VAL A 479 -30.77 -4.31 15.78
CA VAL A 479 -31.10 -5.62 16.37
C VAL A 479 -32.62 -5.79 16.57
N VAL A 480 -33.15 -6.94 16.17
CA VAL A 480 -34.51 -7.37 16.57
C VAL A 480 -34.50 -7.64 18.09
N GLU A 481 -35.16 -6.79 18.87
CA GLU A 481 -35.28 -6.99 20.32
C GLU A 481 -36.00 -8.32 20.64
N LYS A 482 -35.26 -9.26 21.26
CA LYS A 482 -35.75 -10.58 21.70
C LYS A 482 -36.42 -11.37 20.57
N PRO A 483 -35.65 -11.90 19.61
CA PRO A 483 -36.18 -12.79 18.59
C PRO A 483 -36.89 -13.95 19.27
N LYS A 484 -38.09 -14.31 18.78
CA LYS A 484 -38.80 -15.49 19.29
C LYS A 484 -37.96 -16.72 19.02
N LYS A 485 -37.98 -17.68 19.95
CA LYS A 485 -37.41 -19.01 19.71
C LYS A 485 -38.14 -19.68 18.54
N GLY A 486 -37.40 -20.07 17.52
CA GLY A 486 -37.90 -20.83 16.37
C GLY A 486 -37.86 -22.34 16.59
N GLU A 487 -38.19 -23.10 15.56
CA GLU A 487 -38.07 -24.57 15.56
C GLU A 487 -36.68 -25.05 15.14
N CYS A 488 -35.89 -24.21 14.47
CA CYS A 488 -34.51 -24.48 14.09
C CYS A 488 -33.69 -23.19 13.94
N VAL A 489 -32.37 -23.34 13.88
CA VAL A 489 -31.43 -22.29 13.45
C VAL A 489 -30.96 -22.62 12.04
N VAL A 490 -30.91 -21.63 11.13
CA VAL A 490 -30.40 -21.83 9.77
C VAL A 490 -29.03 -21.17 9.63
N TYR A 491 -28.03 -21.95 9.22
CA TYR A 491 -26.77 -21.43 8.67
C TYR A 491 -26.85 -21.49 7.14
N TRP A 492 -26.80 -20.34 6.48
CA TRP A 492 -26.76 -20.27 5.02
C TRP A 492 -25.29 -20.22 4.58
N MET A 493 -24.77 -21.39 4.21
CA MET A 493 -23.43 -21.58 3.65
C MET A 493 -23.31 -20.92 2.27
N ARG A 494 -22.13 -20.43 1.95
CA ARG A 494 -21.76 -19.67 0.75
C ARG A 494 -20.76 -20.47 -0.09
N MET A 495 -20.50 -19.97 -1.29
CA MET A 495 -19.46 -20.56 -2.16
C MET A 495 -18.04 -20.27 -1.67
N ALA A 496 -17.88 -19.29 -0.76
CA ALA A 496 -16.61 -18.80 -0.23
C ALA A 496 -16.32 -19.24 1.21
N ASP A 497 -17.07 -20.20 1.76
CA ASP A 497 -16.90 -20.75 3.12
C ASP A 497 -17.27 -22.23 3.23
N LEU A 498 -16.91 -23.03 2.20
CA LEU A 498 -17.17 -24.47 2.10
C LEU A 498 -16.31 -25.31 3.07
N ARG A 499 -16.48 -25.08 4.38
CA ARG A 499 -15.76 -25.76 5.45
C ARG A 499 -16.53 -25.77 6.76
N ILE A 500 -16.22 -26.74 7.61
CA ILE A 500 -16.67 -26.84 9.00
C ILE A 500 -15.71 -26.08 9.92
N HIS A 501 -14.41 -26.28 9.77
CA HIS A 501 -13.42 -25.77 10.72
C HIS A 501 -13.20 -24.26 10.61
N ASP A 502 -12.98 -23.59 11.75
CA ASP A 502 -12.72 -22.15 11.83
C ASP A 502 -13.72 -21.30 11.02
N ASN A 503 -15.02 -21.58 11.15
CA ASN A 503 -16.09 -20.90 10.42
C ASN A 503 -16.95 -20.07 11.39
N ARG A 504 -16.83 -18.73 11.31
CA ARG A 504 -17.45 -17.82 12.30
C ARG A 504 -18.97 -17.93 12.35
N ALA A 505 -19.66 -17.82 11.21
CA ALA A 505 -21.13 -17.90 11.19
C ALA A 505 -21.66 -19.29 11.58
N LEU A 506 -21.02 -20.37 11.13
CA LEU A 506 -21.40 -21.73 11.50
C LEU A 506 -21.24 -21.98 13.01
N SER A 507 -20.12 -21.54 13.57
CA SER A 507 -19.85 -21.66 15.02
C SER A 507 -20.91 -20.91 15.84
N ARG A 508 -21.27 -19.69 15.43
CA ARG A 508 -22.33 -18.89 16.09
C ARG A 508 -23.72 -19.50 15.93
N ALA A 509 -24.02 -20.08 14.77
CA ALA A 509 -25.28 -20.78 14.54
C ALA A 509 -25.40 -22.02 15.44
N SER A 510 -24.33 -22.80 15.57
CA SER A 510 -24.25 -23.96 16.47
C SER A 510 -24.41 -23.57 17.93
N ASP A 511 -23.72 -22.51 18.38
CA ASP A 511 -23.83 -21.99 19.75
C ASP A 511 -25.26 -21.54 20.06
N GLN A 512 -25.94 -20.85 19.13
CA GLN A 512 -27.33 -20.46 19.29
C GLN A 512 -28.28 -21.68 19.32
N ALA A 513 -28.09 -22.64 18.42
CA ALA A 513 -28.88 -23.86 18.35
C ALA A 513 -28.82 -24.66 19.67
N GLN A 514 -27.61 -24.75 20.26
CA GLN A 514 -27.41 -25.39 21.56
C GLN A 514 -28.09 -24.64 22.71
N LYS A 515 -27.95 -23.30 22.78
CA LYS A 515 -28.59 -22.48 23.81
C LYS A 515 -30.11 -22.61 23.78
N ASP A 516 -30.68 -22.66 22.57
CA ASP A 516 -32.11 -22.79 22.39
C ASP A 516 -32.58 -24.25 22.48
N GLY A 517 -31.70 -25.24 22.40
CA GLY A 517 -32.06 -26.66 22.38
C GLY A 517 -32.92 -27.02 21.15
N ILE A 518 -32.55 -26.51 19.98
CA ILE A 518 -33.23 -26.73 18.69
C ILE A 518 -32.21 -27.12 17.62
N PRO A 519 -32.60 -27.84 16.56
CA PRO A 519 -31.66 -28.28 15.54
C PRO A 519 -31.05 -27.13 14.72
N LEU A 520 -29.78 -27.28 14.37
CA LEU A 520 -29.10 -26.51 13.33
C LEU A 520 -29.35 -27.15 11.95
N ILE A 521 -29.66 -26.33 10.95
CA ILE A 521 -29.85 -26.72 9.55
C ILE A 521 -28.91 -25.90 8.67
N VAL A 522 -28.24 -26.53 7.71
CA VAL A 522 -27.41 -25.83 6.73
C VAL A 522 -28.17 -25.69 5.41
N LEU A 523 -28.20 -24.48 4.87
CA LEU A 523 -28.76 -24.16 3.57
C LEU A 523 -27.61 -23.81 2.61
N PHE A 524 -27.67 -24.30 1.38
CA PHE A 524 -26.84 -23.85 0.27
C PHE A 524 -27.73 -23.56 -0.95
N ILE A 525 -27.57 -22.39 -1.55
CA ILE A 525 -28.37 -21.98 -2.73
C ILE A 525 -27.47 -21.88 -3.95
N ILE A 526 -27.82 -22.63 -4.99
CA ILE A 526 -27.20 -22.60 -6.31
C ILE A 526 -27.98 -21.61 -7.19
N SER A 527 -27.30 -20.61 -7.74
CA SER A 527 -27.90 -19.57 -8.58
C SER A 527 -27.19 -19.46 -9.93
N PRO A 528 -27.67 -20.17 -10.97
CA PRO A 528 -27.10 -20.11 -12.31
C PRO A 528 -27.01 -18.69 -12.90
N GLN A 529 -27.99 -17.81 -12.65
CA GLN A 529 -27.89 -16.42 -13.12
C GLN A 529 -26.81 -15.60 -12.41
N ASP A 530 -26.50 -15.89 -11.13
CA ASP A 530 -25.33 -15.29 -10.48
C ASP A 530 -24.05 -15.81 -11.10
N TYR A 531 -23.95 -17.11 -11.36
CA TYR A 531 -22.78 -17.69 -12.00
C TYR A 531 -22.49 -17.06 -13.37
N ILE A 532 -23.54 -16.82 -14.17
CA ILE A 532 -23.43 -16.11 -15.46
C ILE A 532 -23.03 -14.63 -15.23
N ALA A 533 -23.66 -13.95 -14.26
CA ALA A 533 -23.38 -12.54 -14.01
C ALA A 533 -21.96 -12.27 -13.51
N HIS A 534 -21.37 -13.24 -12.81
CA HIS A 534 -20.03 -13.16 -12.23
C HIS A 534 -18.96 -13.92 -13.02
N ASP A 535 -19.26 -14.29 -14.27
CA ASP A 535 -18.31 -14.95 -15.18
C ASP A 535 -17.69 -16.24 -14.61
N ARG A 536 -18.47 -17.00 -13.83
CA ARG A 536 -17.95 -18.20 -13.18
C ARG A 536 -17.64 -19.30 -14.20
N GLY A 537 -16.43 -19.86 -14.11
CA GLY A 537 -16.04 -21.02 -14.89
C GLY A 537 -16.70 -22.33 -14.46
N ALA A 538 -16.88 -23.25 -15.42
CA ALA A 538 -17.38 -24.61 -15.17
C ALA A 538 -16.50 -25.39 -14.17
N ARG A 539 -15.16 -25.23 -14.24
CA ARG A 539 -14.21 -25.87 -13.31
C ARG A 539 -14.39 -25.40 -11.87
N ARG A 540 -14.67 -24.11 -11.69
CA ARG A 540 -14.98 -23.54 -10.38
C ARG A 540 -16.25 -24.15 -9.79
N ILE A 541 -17.28 -24.31 -10.62
CA ILE A 541 -18.57 -24.89 -10.19
C ILE A 541 -18.43 -26.38 -9.88
N ASP A 542 -17.73 -27.17 -10.71
CA ASP A 542 -17.41 -28.56 -10.41
C ASP A 542 -16.67 -28.71 -9.07
N PHE A 543 -15.65 -27.90 -8.83
CA PHE A 543 -14.91 -27.90 -7.55
C PHE A 543 -15.81 -27.60 -6.36
N THR A 544 -16.72 -26.63 -6.48
CA THR A 544 -17.72 -26.33 -5.45
C THR A 544 -18.66 -27.50 -5.20
N LEU A 545 -19.20 -28.15 -6.24
CA LEU A 545 -20.11 -29.28 -6.08
C LEU A 545 -19.42 -30.49 -5.42
N ARG A 546 -18.16 -30.77 -5.77
CA ARG A 546 -17.37 -31.82 -5.13
C ARG A 546 -17.13 -31.54 -3.64
N ASN A 547 -16.78 -30.31 -3.27
CA ASN A 547 -16.64 -29.94 -1.86
C ASN A 547 -18.00 -29.99 -1.13
N LEU A 548 -19.08 -29.56 -1.77
CA LEU A 548 -20.43 -29.58 -1.17
C LEU A 548 -20.91 -31.02 -0.90
N ALA A 549 -20.55 -31.98 -1.76
CA ALA A 549 -20.83 -33.40 -1.53
C ALA A 549 -20.08 -33.96 -0.31
N LEU A 550 -18.82 -33.54 -0.11
CA LEU A 550 -18.04 -33.89 1.08
C LEU A 550 -18.66 -33.25 2.33
N MET A 551 -18.97 -31.95 2.28
CA MET A 551 -19.64 -31.22 3.37
C MET A 551 -20.97 -31.87 3.75
N LYS A 552 -21.75 -32.34 2.78
CA LYS A 552 -23.00 -33.06 3.05
C LYS A 552 -22.77 -34.29 3.93
N THR A 553 -21.71 -35.04 3.65
CA THR A 553 -21.34 -36.23 4.42
C THR A 553 -20.91 -35.83 5.83
N SER A 554 -19.99 -34.87 5.96
CA SER A 554 -19.50 -34.39 7.25
C SER A 554 -20.59 -33.80 8.14
N PHE A 555 -21.56 -33.05 7.60
CA PHE A 555 -22.70 -32.57 8.37
C PHE A 555 -23.67 -33.70 8.75
N ALA A 556 -23.86 -34.71 7.89
CA ALA A 556 -24.72 -35.85 8.21
C ALA A 556 -24.18 -36.66 9.40
N ASP A 557 -22.86 -36.79 9.53
CA ASP A 557 -22.20 -37.42 10.69
C ASP A 557 -22.50 -36.66 11.99
N LEU A 558 -22.69 -35.34 11.92
CA LEU A 558 -23.13 -34.48 13.02
C LEU A 558 -24.66 -34.38 13.16
N HIS A 559 -25.42 -35.17 12.40
CA HIS A 559 -26.88 -35.10 12.35
C HIS A 559 -27.41 -33.70 11.96
N ILE A 560 -26.60 -32.92 11.24
CA ILE A 560 -26.98 -31.61 10.70
C ILE A 560 -27.38 -31.81 9.23
N PRO A 561 -28.63 -31.52 8.83
CA PRO A 561 -29.00 -31.62 7.43
C PRO A 561 -28.42 -30.46 6.61
N LEU A 562 -27.80 -30.78 5.47
CA LEU A 562 -27.40 -29.81 4.44
C LEU A 562 -28.39 -29.85 3.27
N GLN A 563 -29.23 -28.82 3.19
CA GLN A 563 -30.18 -28.63 2.10
C GLN A 563 -29.55 -27.84 0.96
N VAL A 564 -29.55 -28.42 -0.25
CA VAL A 564 -29.13 -27.75 -1.48
C VAL A 564 -30.35 -27.37 -2.32
N VAL A 565 -30.50 -26.07 -2.62
CA VAL A 565 -31.61 -25.54 -3.42
C VAL A 565 -31.06 -24.90 -4.68
N THR A 566 -31.63 -25.23 -5.84
CA THR A 566 -31.34 -24.50 -7.09
C THR A 566 -32.40 -23.42 -7.29
N HIS A 567 -31.97 -22.15 -7.32
CA HIS A 567 -32.83 -21.00 -7.53
C HIS A 567 -32.30 -20.18 -8.71
N PHE A 568 -32.99 -20.23 -9.85
CA PHE A 568 -32.47 -19.68 -11.10
C PHE A 568 -32.30 -18.16 -11.09
N GLN A 569 -33.21 -17.43 -10.43
CA GLN A 569 -33.31 -15.97 -10.53
C GLN A 569 -32.49 -15.27 -9.45
N ARG A 570 -31.40 -14.62 -9.84
CA ARG A 570 -30.47 -13.99 -8.87
C ARG A 570 -31.11 -12.97 -7.94
N LYS A 571 -31.97 -12.09 -8.48
CA LYS A 571 -32.57 -10.96 -7.73
C LYS A 571 -33.58 -11.41 -6.68
N THR A 572 -34.16 -12.60 -6.82
CA THR A 572 -35.15 -13.14 -5.89
C THR A 572 -34.56 -14.14 -4.91
N MET A 573 -33.23 -14.30 -4.90
CA MET A 573 -32.53 -15.18 -3.96
C MET A 573 -32.77 -14.83 -2.49
N PRO A 574 -32.85 -13.54 -2.07
CA PRO A 574 -33.21 -13.21 -0.69
C PRO A 574 -34.56 -13.81 -0.26
N TYR A 575 -35.56 -13.72 -1.13
CA TYR A 575 -36.88 -14.32 -0.88
C TYR A 575 -36.81 -15.84 -0.80
N CYS A 576 -35.98 -16.50 -1.62
CA CYS A 576 -35.78 -17.94 -1.57
C CYS A 576 -35.22 -18.38 -0.20
N ALA A 577 -34.18 -17.70 0.30
CA ALA A 577 -33.59 -17.99 1.61
C ALA A 577 -34.58 -17.75 2.77
N LEU A 578 -35.34 -16.65 2.74
CA LEU A 578 -36.33 -16.34 3.78
C LEU A 578 -37.54 -17.27 3.73
N SER A 579 -38.00 -17.64 2.53
CA SER A 579 -39.08 -18.62 2.37
C SER A 579 -38.67 -19.99 2.90
N PHE A 580 -37.39 -20.36 2.76
CA PHE A 580 -36.85 -21.56 3.39
C PHE A 580 -36.90 -21.46 4.92
N CYS A 581 -36.47 -20.34 5.50
CA CYS A 581 -36.53 -20.11 6.94
C CYS A 581 -37.97 -20.21 7.47
N GLU A 582 -38.93 -19.53 6.83
CA GLU A 582 -40.35 -19.55 7.21
C GLU A 582 -40.94 -20.97 7.12
N LYS A 583 -40.65 -21.69 6.03
CA LYS A 583 -41.15 -23.07 5.82
C LYS A 583 -40.69 -24.03 6.91
N HIS A 584 -39.51 -23.79 7.49
CA HIS A 584 -38.91 -24.66 8.51
C HIS A 584 -38.95 -24.07 9.92
N GLY A 585 -39.75 -23.01 10.13
CA GLY A 585 -39.95 -22.40 11.44
C GLY A 585 -38.70 -21.72 12.02
N ALA A 586 -37.72 -21.36 11.19
CA ALA A 586 -36.50 -20.69 11.64
C ALA A 586 -36.76 -19.20 11.90
N THR A 587 -36.36 -18.73 13.08
CA THR A 587 -36.42 -17.31 13.46
C THR A 587 -35.04 -16.65 13.46
N THR A 588 -33.99 -17.43 13.22
CA THR A 588 -32.61 -16.92 13.12
C THR A 588 -31.90 -17.52 11.90
N LEU A 589 -31.22 -16.64 11.17
CA LEU A 589 -30.43 -16.95 9.99
C LEU A 589 -29.01 -16.44 10.22
N PHE A 590 -28.01 -17.31 10.05
CA PHE A 590 -26.59 -17.00 10.17
C PHE A 590 -25.92 -17.15 8.81
N ALA A 591 -25.04 -16.22 8.46
CA ALA A 591 -24.22 -16.30 7.25
C ALA A 591 -22.89 -15.56 7.41
N ASN A 592 -21.90 -15.91 6.60
CA ASN A 592 -20.68 -15.10 6.49
C ASN A 592 -20.86 -14.05 5.40
N ILE A 593 -20.26 -12.86 5.61
CA ILE A 593 -20.27 -11.76 4.65
C ILE A 593 -19.40 -12.11 3.44
N GLU A 594 -19.97 -11.92 2.24
CA GLU A 594 -19.25 -11.81 0.97
C GLU A 594 -19.13 -10.32 0.62
N TYR A 595 -17.93 -9.83 0.31
CA TYR A 595 -17.64 -8.38 0.20
C TYR A 595 -17.82 -7.82 -1.21
N GLU A 596 -18.22 -8.68 -2.15
CA GLU A 596 -18.58 -8.33 -3.50
C GLU A 596 -19.90 -7.54 -3.52
N VAL A 597 -20.03 -6.58 -4.46
CA VAL A 597 -21.10 -5.57 -4.47
C VAL A 597 -22.51 -6.18 -4.52
N ASP A 598 -22.68 -7.22 -5.33
CA ASP A 598 -23.99 -7.83 -5.52
C ASP A 598 -24.39 -8.70 -4.33
N GLU A 599 -23.43 -9.38 -3.73
CA GLU A 599 -23.57 -10.17 -2.52
C GLU A 599 -23.86 -9.30 -1.31
N LEU A 600 -23.19 -8.15 -1.16
CA LEU A 600 -23.51 -7.17 -0.12
C LEU A 600 -24.94 -6.63 -0.28
N ARG A 601 -25.40 -6.37 -1.52
CA ARG A 601 -26.78 -5.96 -1.78
C ARG A 601 -27.78 -7.07 -1.47
N ARG A 602 -27.46 -8.32 -1.78
CA ARG A 602 -28.26 -9.50 -1.44
C ARG A 602 -28.41 -9.63 0.07
N ASP A 603 -27.32 -9.47 0.81
CA ASP A 603 -27.29 -9.61 2.27
C ASP A 603 -28.02 -8.45 2.95
N LEU A 604 -27.86 -7.23 2.44
CA LEU A 604 -28.64 -6.06 2.89
C LEU A 604 -30.15 -6.25 2.66
N GLU A 605 -30.54 -6.81 1.51
CA GLU A 605 -31.94 -7.08 1.20
C GLU A 605 -32.52 -8.17 2.11
N ILE A 606 -31.72 -9.17 2.51
CA ILE A 606 -32.11 -10.14 3.54
C ILE A 606 -32.44 -9.42 4.85
N CYS A 607 -31.55 -8.55 5.36
CA CYS A 607 -31.79 -7.83 6.62
C CYS A 607 -33.12 -7.05 6.58
N LYS A 608 -33.37 -6.33 5.48
CA LYS A 608 -34.61 -5.56 5.27
C LYS A 608 -35.87 -6.42 5.23
N LEU A 609 -35.81 -7.56 4.54
CA LEU A 609 -36.96 -8.44 4.36
C LEU A 609 -37.21 -9.38 5.55
N ALA A 610 -36.17 -9.70 6.34
CA ALA A 610 -36.24 -10.61 7.47
C ALA A 610 -36.94 -9.98 8.68
N ALA A 611 -36.68 -8.70 8.97
CA ALA A 611 -37.19 -8.03 10.17
C ALA A 611 -38.74 -8.02 10.24
N PRO A 612 -39.50 -7.66 9.19
CA PRO A 612 -40.97 -7.73 9.21
C PRO A 612 -41.53 -9.15 9.37
N LYS A 613 -40.73 -10.18 9.05
CA LYS A 613 -41.08 -11.60 9.19
C LYS A 613 -40.69 -12.16 10.56
N GLY A 614 -40.10 -11.35 11.45
CA GLY A 614 -39.62 -11.79 12.75
C GLY A 614 -38.41 -12.73 12.68
N ILE A 615 -37.66 -12.70 11.58
CA ILE A 615 -36.44 -13.48 11.39
C ILE A 615 -35.25 -12.55 11.65
N GLN A 616 -34.36 -12.94 12.55
CA GLN A 616 -33.10 -12.22 12.79
C GLN A 616 -32.03 -12.73 11.82
N ALA A 617 -31.52 -11.85 10.97
CA ALA A 617 -30.40 -12.15 10.08
C ALA A 617 -29.08 -11.68 10.71
N ASN A 618 -28.14 -12.61 10.89
CA ASN A 618 -26.85 -12.38 11.51
C ASN A 618 -25.73 -12.67 10.50
N PHE A 619 -24.91 -11.66 10.21
CA PHE A 619 -23.81 -11.77 9.26
C PHE A 619 -22.45 -11.54 9.94
N PHE A 620 -21.47 -12.37 9.61
CA PHE A 620 -20.15 -12.36 10.27
C PHE A 620 -19.01 -12.18 9.28
N HIS A 621 -18.01 -11.39 9.67
CA HIS A 621 -16.76 -11.29 8.92
C HIS A 621 -15.96 -12.59 9.06
N ASN A 622 -15.67 -13.26 7.95
CA ASN A 622 -14.94 -14.55 7.99
C ASN A 622 -13.87 -14.69 6.90
N LYS A 623 -14.04 -14.00 5.75
CA LYS A 623 -13.16 -14.13 4.58
C LYS A 623 -11.75 -13.58 4.81
N CYS A 624 -11.59 -12.47 5.55
CA CYS A 624 -10.30 -11.80 5.81
C CYS A 624 -9.74 -12.18 7.20
N VAL A 625 -8.43 -11.95 7.42
CA VAL A 625 -7.84 -12.03 8.77
C VAL A 625 -8.30 -10.84 9.60
N ILE A 626 -8.22 -9.64 9.01
CA ILE A 626 -8.73 -8.40 9.60
C ILE A 626 -9.92 -7.93 8.77
N GLU A 627 -11.00 -7.57 9.45
CA GLU A 627 -12.25 -7.17 8.84
C GLU A 627 -12.12 -5.86 8.04
N PRO A 628 -12.77 -5.75 6.87
CA PRO A 628 -12.91 -4.48 6.19
C PRO A 628 -13.54 -3.40 7.07
N GLY A 629 -13.02 -2.18 6.97
CA GLY A 629 -13.41 -1.04 7.81
C GLY A 629 -12.51 -0.81 9.03
N ILE A 630 -11.70 -1.79 9.46
CA ILE A 630 -10.78 -1.62 10.60
C ILE A 630 -9.47 -0.93 10.21
N ILE A 631 -8.94 -1.24 9.03
CA ILE A 631 -7.66 -0.70 8.55
C ILE A 631 -7.90 0.54 7.70
N VAL A 632 -7.93 1.70 8.36
CA VAL A 632 -8.20 3.01 7.76
C VAL A 632 -7.01 3.97 7.93
N THR A 633 -6.96 5.00 7.07
CA THR A 633 -6.02 6.12 7.20
C THR A 633 -6.36 7.00 8.40
N LYS A 634 -5.49 7.96 8.72
CA LYS A 634 -5.77 8.96 9.78
C LYS A 634 -6.99 9.84 9.49
N GLN A 635 -7.43 9.92 8.23
CA GLN A 635 -8.64 10.62 7.82
C GLN A 635 -9.86 9.71 7.74
N ASP A 636 -9.79 8.51 8.33
CA ASP A 636 -10.87 7.52 8.34
C ASP A 636 -11.32 7.08 6.94
N LYS A 637 -10.35 6.96 6.02
CA LYS A 637 -10.56 6.48 4.65
C LYS A 637 -9.89 5.14 4.43
N ALA A 638 -10.40 4.35 3.49
CA ALA A 638 -9.71 3.13 3.06
C ALA A 638 -8.34 3.46 2.41
N TYR A 639 -7.37 2.58 2.63
CA TYR A 639 -6.08 2.68 1.96
C TYR A 639 -6.19 2.33 0.48
N THR A 640 -5.50 3.09 -0.37
CA THR A 640 -5.38 2.86 -1.82
C THR A 640 -3.94 2.53 -2.25
N VAL A 641 -3.03 2.43 -1.27
CA VAL A 641 -1.62 2.05 -1.45
C VAL A 641 -1.31 0.90 -0.50
N TYR A 642 -0.69 -0.18 -1.00
CA TYR A 642 -0.53 -1.42 -0.25
C TYR A 642 0.49 -1.30 0.88
N SER A 643 1.66 -0.71 0.64
CA SER A 643 2.74 -0.64 1.64
C SER A 643 2.30 -0.04 3.00
N PRO A 644 1.60 1.11 3.06
CA PRO A 644 1.10 1.62 4.33
C PRO A 644 -0.06 0.78 4.91
N TYR A 645 -0.93 0.20 4.06
CA TYR A 645 -1.96 -0.74 4.49
C TYR A 645 -1.33 -1.95 5.19
N GLN A 646 -0.34 -2.60 4.56
CA GLN A 646 0.34 -3.78 5.08
C GLN A 646 0.99 -3.51 6.43
N ARG A 647 1.70 -2.38 6.59
CA ARG A 647 2.29 -1.99 7.89
C ARG A 647 1.23 -1.88 8.97
N LYS A 648 0.08 -1.26 8.67
CA LYS A 648 -1.02 -1.13 9.61
C LYS A 648 -1.71 -2.47 9.88
N TRP A 649 -1.92 -3.30 8.86
CA TRP A 649 -2.48 -4.65 8.95
C TRP A 649 -1.64 -5.54 9.88
N ILE A 650 -0.31 -5.59 9.69
CA ILE A 650 0.60 -6.33 10.56
C ILE A 650 0.55 -5.79 12.00
N ALA A 651 0.59 -4.47 12.17
CA ALA A 651 0.57 -3.85 13.49
C ALA A 651 -0.75 -4.15 14.23
N THR A 652 -1.88 -4.06 13.55
CA THR A 652 -3.20 -4.38 14.11
C THR A 652 -3.31 -5.86 14.47
N LEU A 653 -2.88 -6.76 13.57
CA LEU A 653 -2.89 -8.20 13.81
C LEU A 653 -2.05 -8.57 15.05
N ASN A 654 -0.82 -8.05 15.13
CA ASN A 654 0.08 -8.30 16.25
C ASN A 654 -0.39 -7.63 17.56
N ALA A 655 -1.20 -6.58 17.50
CA ALA A 655 -1.76 -5.94 18.69
C ALA A 655 -2.83 -6.80 19.38
N ASN A 656 -3.52 -7.69 18.64
CA ASN A 656 -4.55 -8.56 19.20
C ASN A 656 -4.63 -9.91 18.47
N ILE A 657 -3.55 -10.69 18.55
CA ILE A 657 -3.46 -12.02 17.94
C ILE A 657 -4.62 -12.95 18.37
N PRO A 658 -4.99 -13.06 19.65
CA PRO A 658 -6.10 -13.93 20.06
C PRO A 658 -7.39 -13.57 19.33
N TYR A 659 -7.78 -12.30 19.28
CA TYR A 659 -9.01 -11.89 18.60
C TYR A 659 -9.04 -12.25 17.11
N TYR A 660 -7.93 -12.01 16.39
CA TYR A 660 -7.89 -12.20 14.94
C TYR A 660 -7.59 -13.63 14.51
N LEU A 661 -6.83 -14.40 15.29
CA LEU A 661 -6.32 -15.70 14.88
C LEU A 661 -6.89 -16.86 15.70
N GLU A 662 -7.56 -16.66 16.83
CA GLU A 662 -8.17 -17.76 17.56
C GLU A 662 -9.17 -18.53 16.68
N GLU A 663 -9.10 -19.85 16.78
CA GLU A 663 -9.94 -20.76 16.01
C GLU A 663 -11.35 -20.78 16.60
N CYS A 664 -12.35 -20.65 15.74
CA CYS A 664 -13.73 -20.79 16.19
C CYS A 664 -14.03 -22.25 16.54
N PRO A 665 -14.81 -22.52 17.60
CA PRO A 665 -15.27 -23.87 17.91
C PRO A 665 -16.04 -24.50 16.75
N ASP A 666 -15.78 -25.78 16.51
CA ASP A 666 -16.54 -26.60 15.56
C ASP A 666 -18.02 -26.74 15.98
N PRO A 667 -18.94 -26.98 15.03
CA PRO A 667 -20.34 -27.19 15.35
C PRO A 667 -20.54 -28.46 16.18
N VAL A 668 -21.51 -28.43 17.08
CA VAL A 668 -21.92 -29.60 17.88
C VAL A 668 -23.01 -30.35 17.12
N ALA A 669 -22.99 -31.67 17.24
CA ALA A 669 -24.00 -32.52 16.61
C ALA A 669 -25.41 -32.19 17.11
N ASN A 670 -26.39 -32.23 16.21
CA ASN A 670 -27.80 -32.19 16.60
C ASN A 670 -28.18 -33.49 17.34
N ASP A 671 -29.27 -33.44 18.09
CA ASP A 671 -29.91 -34.65 18.61
C ASP A 671 -30.32 -35.58 17.46
N GLU A 672 -30.03 -36.88 17.58
CA GLU A 672 -30.30 -37.90 16.56
C GLU A 672 -31.80 -37.97 16.16
N ASN A 673 -32.70 -37.57 17.07
CA ASN A 673 -34.14 -37.50 16.82
C ASN A 673 -34.51 -36.58 15.63
N VAL A 674 -33.64 -35.65 15.23
CA VAL A 674 -33.83 -34.81 14.03
C VAL A 674 -34.02 -35.66 12.77
N ARG A 675 -33.42 -36.86 12.71
CA ARG A 675 -33.55 -37.81 11.59
C ARG A 675 -34.93 -38.48 11.53
N SER A 676 -35.67 -38.45 12.62
CA SER A 676 -37.04 -38.96 12.71
C SER A 676 -38.09 -37.83 12.71
N SER A 677 -37.66 -36.57 12.65
CA SER A 677 -38.55 -35.41 12.61
C SER A 677 -39.38 -35.38 11.32
N LYS A 678 -40.70 -35.19 11.45
CA LYS A 678 -41.60 -35.01 10.30
C LYS A 678 -41.25 -33.80 9.43
N ILE A 679 -40.57 -32.81 9.99
CA ILE A 679 -40.23 -31.55 9.32
C ILE A 679 -38.83 -31.64 8.69
N PHE A 680 -37.87 -32.21 9.42
CA PHE A 680 -36.44 -32.11 9.09
C PHE A 680 -35.83 -33.38 8.48
N ALA A 681 -36.42 -34.57 8.68
CA ALA A 681 -35.86 -35.83 8.18
C ALA A 681 -35.64 -35.82 6.66
N GLN A 682 -36.60 -35.28 5.91
CA GLN A 682 -36.54 -35.15 4.45
C GLN A 682 -35.37 -34.28 3.95
N LEU A 683 -34.81 -33.41 4.79
CA LEU A 683 -33.70 -32.52 4.39
C LEU A 683 -32.39 -33.30 4.19
N PHE A 684 -32.25 -34.48 4.81
CA PHE A 684 -31.09 -35.36 4.61
C PHE A 684 -31.07 -35.99 3.20
N ASP A 685 -32.22 -36.12 2.55
CA ASP A 685 -32.34 -36.84 1.27
C ASP A 685 -31.92 -35.99 0.05
N THR A 686 -31.79 -34.67 0.21
CA THR A 686 -31.53 -33.73 -0.89
C THR A 686 -30.17 -33.96 -1.54
N ARG A 687 -30.11 -34.47 -2.77
CA ARG A 687 -28.84 -34.74 -3.46
C ARG A 687 -28.16 -33.44 -3.91
N VAL A 688 -26.83 -33.40 -3.77
CA VAL A 688 -25.99 -32.40 -4.46
C VAL A 688 -26.01 -32.76 -5.95
N PRO A 689 -26.31 -31.81 -6.86
CA PRO A 689 -26.30 -32.10 -8.28
C PRO A 689 -24.88 -32.39 -8.78
N ASP A 690 -24.73 -33.31 -9.73
CA ASP A 690 -23.43 -33.65 -10.32
C ASP A 690 -22.89 -32.54 -11.25
N TYR A 691 -23.79 -31.74 -11.83
CA TYR A 691 -23.46 -30.60 -12.68
C TYR A 691 -24.60 -29.58 -12.68
N ILE A 692 -24.30 -28.35 -13.10
CA ILE A 692 -25.29 -27.29 -13.37
C ILE A 692 -25.38 -27.05 -14.87
N GLU A 693 -26.60 -26.91 -15.39
CA GLU A 693 -26.82 -26.61 -16.80
C GLU A 693 -26.09 -25.33 -17.21
N GLY A 694 -25.38 -25.36 -18.34
CA GLY A 694 -24.50 -24.28 -18.79
C GLY A 694 -23.08 -24.31 -18.21
N PHE A 695 -22.81 -25.15 -17.21
CA PHE A 695 -21.51 -25.23 -16.51
C PHE A 695 -20.99 -26.67 -16.37
N ARG A 696 -21.49 -27.59 -17.20
CA ARG A 696 -21.02 -28.97 -17.23
C ARG A 696 -19.61 -29.05 -17.85
N LEU A 697 -18.69 -29.71 -17.17
CA LEU A 697 -17.42 -30.14 -17.73
C LEU A 697 -17.61 -31.38 -18.61
N ASP A 698 -16.77 -31.52 -19.63
CA ASP A 698 -16.61 -32.82 -20.27
C ASP A 698 -16.00 -33.82 -19.28
N ASP A 699 -16.28 -35.10 -19.49
CA ASP A 699 -15.91 -36.14 -18.52
C ASP A 699 -14.38 -36.26 -18.35
N ALA A 700 -13.60 -36.01 -19.41
CA ALA A 700 -12.15 -36.05 -19.35
C ALA A 700 -11.55 -34.88 -18.55
N ASP A 701 -12.05 -33.66 -18.75
CA ASP A 701 -11.66 -32.48 -17.99
C ASP A 701 -12.10 -32.60 -16.53
N ARG A 702 -13.29 -33.19 -16.27
CA ARG A 702 -13.74 -33.47 -14.91
C ARG A 702 -12.82 -34.44 -14.17
N GLU A 703 -12.45 -35.56 -14.78
CA GLU A 703 -11.52 -36.51 -14.15
C GLU A 703 -10.13 -35.88 -13.93
N LYS A 704 -9.65 -35.10 -14.90
CA LYS A 704 -8.42 -34.33 -14.75
C LYS A 704 -8.51 -33.34 -13.58
N MET A 705 -9.59 -32.57 -13.48
CA MET A 705 -9.75 -31.60 -12.38
C MET A 705 -9.88 -32.27 -11.01
N LYS A 706 -10.38 -33.52 -10.93
CA LYS A 706 -10.36 -34.30 -9.68
C LYS A 706 -8.94 -34.69 -9.27
N GLU A 707 -8.12 -35.11 -10.23
CA GLU A 707 -6.72 -35.48 -10.00
C GLU A 707 -5.87 -34.27 -9.62
N VAL A 708 -5.98 -33.17 -10.36
CA VAL A 708 -5.15 -31.97 -10.16
C VAL A 708 -5.61 -31.15 -8.97
N TRP A 709 -6.92 -31.08 -8.72
CA TRP A 709 -7.52 -30.26 -7.67
C TRP A 709 -8.52 -31.08 -6.84
N PRO A 710 -8.02 -32.02 -6.01
CA PRO A 710 -8.86 -32.80 -5.12
C PRO A 710 -9.64 -31.90 -4.14
N ALA A 711 -10.87 -32.30 -3.82
CA ALA A 711 -11.74 -31.54 -2.91
C ALA A 711 -11.55 -31.99 -1.45
N GLY A 712 -11.88 -31.11 -0.49
CA GLY A 712 -11.93 -31.43 0.93
C GLY A 712 -10.98 -30.62 1.81
N GLU A 713 -11.36 -30.43 3.07
CA GLU A 713 -10.58 -29.70 4.09
C GLU A 713 -9.25 -30.42 4.39
N ASP A 714 -9.26 -31.74 4.53
CA ASP A 714 -8.06 -32.55 4.75
C ASP A 714 -7.01 -32.37 3.66
N VAL A 715 -7.45 -32.21 2.41
CA VAL A 715 -6.57 -31.98 1.27
C VAL A 715 -5.94 -30.59 1.37
N ALA A 716 -6.73 -29.56 1.68
CA ALA A 716 -6.23 -28.21 1.85
C ALA A 716 -5.21 -28.12 3.02
N ALA A 717 -5.48 -28.81 4.13
CA ALA A 717 -4.56 -28.91 5.26
C ALA A 717 -3.25 -29.61 4.86
N LYS A 718 -3.32 -30.76 4.17
CA LYS A 718 -2.13 -31.46 3.65
C LYS A 718 -1.32 -30.59 2.69
N MET A 719 -1.96 -29.80 1.84
CA MET A 719 -1.28 -28.87 0.94
C MET A 719 -0.56 -27.74 1.69
N LEU A 720 -1.20 -27.21 2.74
CA LEU A 720 -0.56 -26.23 3.63
C LEU A 720 0.65 -26.84 4.34
N ASP A 721 0.49 -28.02 4.94
CA ASP A 721 1.59 -28.72 5.63
C ASP A 721 2.74 -29.03 4.68
N ALA A 722 2.44 -29.52 3.47
CA ALA A 722 3.46 -29.77 2.46
C ALA A 722 4.21 -28.48 2.08
N PHE A 723 3.51 -27.36 1.93
CA PHE A 723 4.15 -26.06 1.64
C PHE A 723 5.05 -25.58 2.79
N LEU A 724 4.65 -25.81 4.04
CA LEU A 724 5.44 -25.39 5.21
C LEU A 724 6.61 -26.33 5.51
N ALA A 725 6.51 -27.62 5.17
CA ALA A 725 7.42 -28.65 5.68
C ALA A 725 8.19 -29.46 4.62
N THR A 726 7.96 -29.28 3.32
CA THR A 726 8.66 -30.06 2.28
C THR A 726 9.52 -29.18 1.37
N LYS A 727 10.58 -29.75 0.79
CA LYS A 727 11.43 -29.10 -0.22
C LYS A 727 10.66 -28.91 -1.53
N ALA A 728 11.09 -27.93 -2.34
CA ALA A 728 10.57 -27.76 -3.70
C ALA A 728 10.89 -29.01 -4.55
N ARG A 729 9.90 -29.49 -5.29
CA ARG A 729 10.08 -30.59 -6.25
C ARG A 729 10.89 -30.13 -7.47
N THR A 730 11.54 -31.10 -8.12
CA THR A 730 12.26 -30.89 -9.38
C THR A 730 11.33 -30.52 -10.54
N SER A 731 10.11 -31.07 -10.58
CA SER A 731 9.05 -30.62 -11.48
C SER A 731 7.67 -30.86 -10.87
N GLN A 732 6.77 -29.86 -10.97
CA GLN A 732 5.32 -30.02 -10.72
C GLN A 732 4.52 -29.37 -11.87
N LEU A 733 5.07 -29.47 -13.08
CA LEU A 733 4.46 -28.96 -14.29
C LEU A 733 3.46 -30.01 -14.80
N GLY A 734 2.24 -29.57 -15.10
CA GLY A 734 1.17 -30.42 -15.64
C GLY A 734 0.16 -30.90 -14.60
N ALA A 735 -0.76 -31.76 -15.07
CA ALA A 735 -1.86 -32.31 -14.31
C ALA A 735 -1.39 -33.42 -13.35
N VAL A 736 -0.76 -33.05 -12.23
CA VAL A 736 -0.30 -33.99 -11.20
C VAL A 736 -0.95 -33.63 -9.88
N ASP A 737 -1.40 -34.64 -9.14
CA ASP A 737 -1.92 -34.48 -7.77
C ASP A 737 -0.92 -33.68 -6.90
N PRO A 738 -1.33 -32.50 -6.38
CA PRO A 738 -0.48 -31.67 -5.55
C PRO A 738 0.04 -32.36 -4.28
N VAL A 739 -0.69 -33.35 -3.74
CA VAL A 739 -0.33 -34.12 -2.54
C VAL A 739 0.32 -35.48 -2.84
N ALA A 740 0.64 -35.76 -4.12
CA ALA A 740 1.33 -36.99 -4.50
C ALA A 740 2.67 -37.18 -3.75
N CYS A 741 2.96 -38.44 -3.42
CA CYS A 741 4.16 -38.83 -2.68
C CYS A 741 5.44 -38.49 -3.46
N GLY A 742 6.48 -37.96 -2.80
CA GLY A 742 7.78 -37.67 -3.43
C GLY A 742 8.47 -36.37 -3.00
N ALA A 743 7.81 -35.51 -2.21
CA ALA A 743 8.45 -34.32 -1.65
C ALA A 743 9.23 -34.67 -0.37
N GLU A 744 10.52 -34.35 -0.33
CA GLU A 744 11.38 -34.59 0.83
C GLU A 744 11.04 -33.58 1.95
N ALA A 745 10.74 -34.06 3.16
CA ALA A 745 10.52 -33.19 4.31
C ALA A 745 11.80 -32.42 4.69
N SER A 746 11.69 -31.12 4.94
CA SER A 746 12.81 -30.30 5.41
C SER A 746 12.34 -28.99 6.06
N ASP A 747 12.64 -28.82 7.34
CA ASP A 747 12.36 -27.58 8.06
C ASP A 747 13.35 -26.45 7.73
N LYS A 748 14.50 -26.77 7.12
CA LYS A 748 15.55 -25.80 6.77
C LYS A 748 15.52 -25.37 5.30
N ALA A 749 14.87 -26.15 4.45
CA ALA A 749 14.80 -25.93 3.01
C ALA A 749 13.37 -26.10 2.48
N SER A 750 12.36 -25.83 3.31
CA SER A 750 10.97 -25.93 2.90
C SER A 750 10.63 -24.91 1.81
N ARG A 751 9.56 -25.20 1.06
CA ARG A 751 9.03 -24.33 -0.02
C ARG A 751 8.75 -22.92 0.49
N VAL A 752 8.12 -22.77 1.67
CA VAL A 752 7.87 -21.45 2.25
C VAL A 752 9.15 -20.68 2.57
N LEU A 753 10.24 -21.33 2.99
CA LEU A 753 11.53 -20.64 3.22
C LEU A 753 12.19 -20.18 1.91
N LYS A 754 11.99 -20.94 0.82
CA LYS A 754 12.43 -20.57 -0.53
C LYS A 754 11.52 -19.56 -1.22
N TYR A 755 10.32 -19.32 -0.71
CA TYR A 755 9.32 -18.44 -1.30
C TYR A 755 9.87 -17.03 -1.57
N GLY A 756 10.64 -16.46 -0.64
CA GLY A 756 11.19 -15.11 -0.77
C GLY A 756 12.05 -14.93 -2.04
N SER A 757 12.90 -15.90 -2.37
CA SER A 757 13.82 -15.84 -3.51
C SER A 757 13.28 -16.50 -4.78
N GLU A 758 12.34 -17.44 -4.67
CA GLU A 758 11.95 -18.33 -5.77
C GLU A 758 10.46 -18.25 -6.15
N ARG A 759 9.63 -17.40 -5.52
CA ARG A 759 8.19 -17.24 -5.88
C ARG A 759 7.95 -16.73 -7.30
N ASP A 760 8.96 -16.16 -7.95
CA ASP A 760 8.87 -15.59 -9.29
C ASP A 760 9.26 -16.62 -10.38
N ARG A 761 9.63 -17.85 -9.99
CA ARG A 761 10.10 -18.93 -10.85
C ARG A 761 8.94 -19.87 -11.24
N ALA A 762 8.40 -19.70 -12.44
CA ALA A 762 7.30 -20.54 -12.93
C ALA A 762 7.74 -21.99 -13.22
N ASP A 763 9.03 -22.22 -13.39
CA ASP A 763 9.65 -23.53 -13.57
C ASP A 763 9.92 -24.28 -12.25
N ARG A 764 9.52 -23.70 -11.11
CA ARG A 764 9.75 -24.27 -9.77
C ARG A 764 8.47 -24.49 -8.99
N ASP A 765 8.51 -25.48 -8.10
CA ASP A 765 7.41 -25.78 -7.18
C ASP A 765 7.59 -25.09 -5.82
N THR A 766 7.51 -23.76 -5.81
CA THR A 766 7.83 -22.93 -4.64
C THR A 766 6.64 -22.15 -4.10
N THR A 767 5.48 -22.18 -4.73
CA THR A 767 4.25 -21.47 -4.29
C THR A 767 3.27 -22.43 -3.61
N SER A 768 2.44 -21.96 -2.66
CA SER A 768 1.56 -22.86 -1.89
C SER A 768 0.50 -23.60 -2.71
N ARG A 769 0.06 -23.03 -3.85
CA ARG A 769 -1.09 -23.50 -4.65
C ARG A 769 -2.40 -23.61 -3.84
N LEU A 770 -2.53 -22.85 -2.75
CA LEU A 770 -3.73 -22.83 -1.90
C LEU A 770 -4.85 -21.89 -2.39
N SER A 771 -4.63 -21.16 -3.49
CA SER A 771 -5.53 -20.09 -3.94
C SER A 771 -6.98 -20.53 -4.15
N LEU A 772 -7.21 -21.70 -4.76
CA LEU A 772 -8.57 -22.23 -4.98
C LEU A 772 -9.29 -22.65 -3.68
N TYR A 773 -8.54 -23.16 -2.70
CA TYR A 773 -9.08 -23.55 -1.39
C TYR A 773 -9.40 -22.31 -0.56
N LEU A 774 -8.55 -21.28 -0.64
CA LEU A 774 -8.77 -19.99 0.01
C LEU A 774 -9.94 -19.21 -0.61
N SER A 775 -10.11 -19.24 -1.94
CA SER A 775 -11.23 -18.56 -2.61
C SER A 775 -12.54 -19.33 -2.51
N SER A 776 -12.51 -20.65 -2.31
CA SER A 776 -13.70 -21.47 -1.98
C SER A 776 -14.01 -21.52 -0.49
N GLY A 777 -13.11 -20.98 0.35
CA GLY A 777 -13.21 -21.06 1.79
C GLY A 777 -13.15 -22.48 2.36
N VAL A 778 -12.55 -23.43 1.63
CA VAL A 778 -12.24 -24.80 2.09
C VAL A 778 -11.13 -24.77 3.15
N ILE A 779 -10.33 -23.71 3.17
CA ILE A 779 -9.41 -23.42 4.28
C ILE A 779 -9.52 -21.95 4.68
N SER A 780 -9.48 -21.70 5.98
CA SER A 780 -9.43 -20.35 6.54
C SER A 780 -8.07 -19.69 6.27
N VAL A 781 -8.09 -18.40 5.92
CA VAL A 781 -6.85 -17.61 5.83
C VAL A 781 -6.17 -17.47 7.20
N ARG A 782 -6.93 -17.49 8.30
CA ARG A 782 -6.39 -17.49 9.66
C ARG A 782 -5.64 -18.78 9.95
N ALA A 783 -6.13 -19.93 9.46
CA ALA A 783 -5.44 -21.21 9.60
C ALA A 783 -4.04 -21.18 8.94
N CYS A 784 -3.90 -20.50 7.79
CA CYS A 784 -2.59 -20.32 7.14
C CYS A 784 -1.61 -19.53 8.03
N VAL A 785 -2.06 -18.41 8.61
CA VAL A 785 -1.24 -17.59 9.51
C VAL A 785 -0.94 -18.36 10.80
N ARG A 786 -1.94 -18.96 11.45
CA ARG A 786 -1.79 -19.81 12.63
C ARG A 786 -0.76 -20.92 12.40
N ALA A 787 -0.90 -21.70 11.32
CA ALA A 787 0.00 -22.81 11.03
C ALA A 787 1.45 -22.35 10.87
N SER A 788 1.68 -21.19 10.23
CA SER A 788 3.02 -20.59 10.16
C SER A 788 3.55 -20.20 11.55
N MET A 789 2.75 -19.58 12.41
CA MET A 789 3.19 -19.22 13.75
C MET A 789 3.49 -20.44 14.62
N VAL A 790 2.64 -21.48 14.56
CA VAL A 790 2.82 -22.74 15.28
C VAL A 790 4.11 -23.44 14.83
N LYS A 791 4.33 -23.55 13.51
CA LYS A 791 5.49 -24.24 12.95
C LYS A 791 6.82 -23.58 13.33
N TRP A 792 6.88 -22.24 13.37
CA TRP A 792 8.07 -21.49 13.76
C TRP A 792 8.09 -21.05 15.23
N LYS A 793 7.08 -21.46 16.02
CA LYS A 793 6.94 -21.15 17.46
C LYS A 793 7.07 -19.65 17.76
N THR A 794 6.45 -18.80 16.93
CA THR A 794 6.51 -17.34 17.09
C THR A 794 5.30 -16.82 17.86
N SER A 795 5.53 -15.83 18.73
CA SER A 795 4.46 -15.09 19.43
C SER A 795 3.94 -13.89 18.65
N LYS A 796 4.57 -13.56 17.53
CA LYS A 796 4.19 -12.50 16.59
C LYS A 796 4.23 -13.04 15.17
N VAL A 797 3.41 -12.44 14.31
CA VAL A 797 3.41 -12.69 12.88
C VAL A 797 4.71 -12.15 12.29
N ASP A 798 5.39 -12.96 11.47
CA ASP A 798 6.61 -12.56 10.77
C ASP A 798 6.28 -11.54 9.68
N ASP A 799 6.87 -10.36 9.77
CA ASP A 799 6.73 -9.26 8.82
C ASP A 799 8.03 -8.99 8.04
N ASN A 800 9.07 -9.81 8.24
CA ASN A 800 10.35 -9.64 7.60
C ASN A 800 10.24 -9.92 6.10
N ARG A 801 10.32 -8.85 5.28
CA ARG A 801 10.28 -8.94 3.81
C ARG A 801 11.39 -9.80 3.20
N ASN A 802 12.47 -10.02 3.94
CA ASN A 802 13.61 -10.83 3.50
C ASN A 802 13.47 -12.31 3.90
N SER A 803 12.51 -12.67 4.75
CA SER A 803 12.21 -14.07 5.08
C SER A 803 11.18 -14.63 4.11
N GLY A 804 11.27 -15.94 3.82
CA GLY A 804 10.27 -16.60 2.98
C GLY A 804 8.88 -16.62 3.60
N VAL A 805 8.78 -16.82 4.93
CA VAL A 805 7.52 -16.79 5.69
C VAL A 805 6.92 -15.39 5.68
N GLY A 806 7.68 -14.36 6.06
CA GLY A 806 7.22 -12.98 6.05
C GLY A 806 6.80 -12.50 4.65
N ARG A 807 7.52 -12.94 3.60
CA ARG A 807 7.10 -12.67 2.22
C ARG A 807 5.80 -13.37 1.84
N TRP A 808 5.54 -14.58 2.34
CA TRP A 808 4.27 -15.28 2.10
C TRP A 808 3.10 -14.65 2.86
N ILE A 809 3.31 -14.22 4.11
CA ILE A 809 2.32 -13.46 4.90
C ILE A 809 1.92 -12.16 4.18
N GLN A 810 2.85 -11.50 3.50
CA GLN A 810 2.54 -10.32 2.69
C GLN A 810 1.55 -10.62 1.56
N GLU A 811 1.65 -11.78 0.91
CA GLU A 811 0.71 -12.18 -0.14
C GLU A 811 -0.69 -12.46 0.44
N ILE A 812 -0.76 -12.96 1.68
CA ILE A 812 -2.03 -13.04 2.43
C ILE A 812 -2.60 -11.63 2.69
N ALA A 813 -1.75 -10.68 3.10
CA ALA A 813 -2.17 -9.29 3.29
C ALA A 813 -2.61 -8.63 1.97
N TRP A 814 -2.05 -9.01 0.81
CA TRP A 814 -2.51 -8.54 -0.51
C TRP A 814 -3.95 -8.99 -0.82
N ARG A 815 -4.30 -10.23 -0.49
CA ARG A 815 -5.66 -10.74 -0.60
C ARG A 815 -6.64 -9.93 0.25
N ASP A 816 -6.29 -9.67 1.50
CA ASP A 816 -7.10 -8.84 2.39
C ASP A 816 -7.17 -7.38 1.90
N PHE A 817 -6.08 -6.83 1.35
CA PHE A 817 -6.04 -5.49 0.76
C PHE A 817 -7.03 -5.34 -0.40
N TYR A 818 -6.99 -6.25 -1.37
CA TYR A 818 -7.92 -6.18 -2.50
C TYR A 818 -9.38 -6.34 -2.06
N THR A 819 -9.65 -7.20 -1.07
CA THR A 819 -11.00 -7.36 -0.51
C THR A 819 -11.46 -6.09 0.22
N ASN A 820 -10.56 -5.44 0.97
CA ASN A 820 -10.81 -4.16 1.63
C ASN A 820 -11.13 -3.05 0.61
N VAL A 821 -10.34 -2.96 -0.46
CA VAL A 821 -10.57 -2.00 -1.53
C VAL A 821 -11.92 -2.24 -2.20
N LEU A 822 -12.28 -3.49 -2.47
CA LEU A 822 -13.55 -3.84 -3.08
C LEU A 822 -14.75 -3.41 -2.20
N ALA A 823 -14.69 -3.69 -0.89
CA ALA A 823 -15.75 -3.33 0.05
C ALA A 823 -15.90 -1.80 0.21
N ALA A 824 -14.77 -1.09 0.28
CA ALA A 824 -14.73 0.35 0.55
C ALA A 824 -14.92 1.21 -0.71
N LEU A 825 -14.56 0.70 -1.88
CA LEU A 825 -14.60 1.40 -3.17
C LEU A 825 -15.26 0.51 -4.23
N PRO A 826 -16.56 0.19 -4.10
CA PRO A 826 -17.26 -0.75 -4.97
C PRO A 826 -17.08 -0.51 -6.47
N ARG A 827 -16.89 0.75 -6.89
CA ARG A 827 -16.68 1.12 -8.29
C ARG A 827 -15.62 0.31 -9.02
N VAL A 828 -14.58 -0.17 -8.33
CA VAL A 828 -13.48 -0.93 -8.94
C VAL A 828 -13.95 -2.23 -9.59
N SER A 829 -15.07 -2.78 -9.12
CA SER A 829 -15.68 -4.00 -9.66
C SER A 829 -16.92 -3.75 -10.52
N MET A 830 -17.28 -2.49 -10.75
CA MET A 830 -18.44 -2.10 -11.57
C MET A 830 -18.05 -1.85 -13.03
N GLY A 831 -16.99 -2.53 -13.50
CA GLY A 831 -16.44 -2.37 -14.85
C GLY A 831 -15.76 -1.03 -15.10
N ARG A 832 -15.41 -0.27 -14.06
CA ARG A 832 -14.70 1.02 -14.19
C ARG A 832 -13.25 0.91 -13.70
N PRO A 833 -12.30 1.65 -14.32
CA PRO A 833 -10.97 1.78 -13.75
C PRO A 833 -11.02 2.57 -12.44
N PHE A 834 -10.18 2.25 -11.47
CA PHE A 834 -10.04 3.07 -10.27
C PHE A 834 -9.50 4.47 -10.59
N LEU A 835 -8.49 4.55 -11.46
CA LEU A 835 -7.92 5.78 -11.99
C LEU A 835 -8.72 6.26 -13.20
N GLU A 836 -9.72 7.10 -12.94
CA GLU A 836 -10.66 7.61 -13.96
C GLU A 836 -9.98 8.37 -15.12
N LYS A 837 -8.78 8.92 -14.93
CA LYS A 837 -7.99 9.51 -16.03
C LYS A 837 -7.66 8.53 -17.17
N PHE A 838 -7.74 7.21 -16.92
CA PHE A 838 -7.52 6.16 -17.91
C PHE A 838 -8.83 5.52 -18.39
N ALA A 839 -10.00 6.08 -18.03
CA ALA A 839 -11.30 5.58 -18.51
C ALA A 839 -11.43 5.64 -20.04
N ASP A 840 -10.84 6.67 -20.65
CA ASP A 840 -10.93 6.94 -22.08
C ASP A 840 -9.73 6.40 -22.88
N VAL A 841 -8.88 5.55 -22.29
CA VAL A 841 -7.83 4.87 -23.07
C VAL A 841 -8.48 4.09 -24.22
N VAL A 842 -8.04 4.37 -25.45
CA VAL A 842 -8.60 3.71 -26.63
C VAL A 842 -8.00 2.31 -26.79
N TRP A 843 -8.85 1.30 -26.66
CA TRP A 843 -8.45 -0.10 -26.82
C TRP A 843 -8.62 -0.56 -28.27
N GLU A 844 -7.79 -1.51 -28.70
CA GLU A 844 -7.97 -2.23 -29.96
C GLU A 844 -9.30 -2.97 -29.98
N LYS A 845 -9.88 -3.10 -31.18
CA LYS A 845 -11.09 -3.89 -31.38
C LYS A 845 -10.79 -5.35 -31.08
N HIS A 846 -11.46 -5.88 -30.08
CA HIS A 846 -11.33 -7.27 -29.65
C HIS A 846 -12.39 -8.19 -30.26
N GLU A 847 -13.36 -7.62 -30.99
CA GLU A 847 -14.38 -8.33 -31.75
C GLU A 847 -14.33 -7.95 -33.23
N ASP A 848 -14.61 -8.92 -34.10
CA ASP A 848 -14.81 -8.73 -35.53
C ASP A 848 -16.22 -8.17 -35.84
N SER A 849 -16.49 -7.87 -37.13
CA SER A 849 -17.79 -7.33 -37.54
C SER A 849 -19.00 -8.26 -37.30
N SER A 850 -18.74 -9.53 -37.01
CA SER A 850 -19.73 -10.56 -36.70
C SER A 850 -19.87 -10.81 -35.19
N GLY A 851 -19.09 -10.11 -34.35
CA GLY A 851 -19.10 -10.26 -32.89
C GLY A 851 -18.28 -11.45 -32.38
N ASN A 852 -17.39 -12.02 -33.19
CA ASN A 852 -16.46 -13.05 -32.71
C ASN A 852 -15.14 -12.41 -32.26
N ASP A 853 -14.39 -13.10 -31.40
CA ASP A 853 -13.05 -12.67 -31.00
C ASP A 853 -12.16 -12.30 -32.21
N SER A 854 -11.42 -11.20 -32.10
CA SER A 854 -10.39 -10.82 -33.07
C SER A 854 -9.28 -11.86 -33.13
N GLU A 855 -8.53 -11.91 -34.23
CA GLU A 855 -7.44 -12.90 -34.38
C GLU A 855 -6.40 -12.79 -33.25
N ALA A 856 -6.05 -11.57 -32.85
CA ALA A 856 -5.15 -11.33 -31.73
C ALA A 856 -5.70 -11.92 -30.41
N LEU A 857 -6.99 -11.71 -30.13
CA LEU A 857 -7.63 -12.25 -28.93
C LEU A 857 -7.73 -13.78 -28.97
N LYS A 858 -8.09 -14.36 -30.12
CA LYS A 858 -8.14 -15.83 -30.31
C LYS A 858 -6.78 -16.46 -30.04
N ARG A 859 -5.71 -15.89 -30.60
CA ARG A 859 -4.34 -16.36 -30.41
C ARG A 859 -3.87 -16.22 -28.97
N TRP A 860 -4.23 -15.14 -28.29
CA TRP A 860 -3.97 -14.99 -26.86
C TRP A 860 -4.70 -16.04 -26.03
N LYS A 861 -6.02 -16.20 -26.22
CA LYS A 861 -6.82 -17.22 -25.51
C LYS A 861 -6.30 -18.63 -25.75
N ALA A 862 -5.86 -18.95 -26.97
CA ALA A 862 -5.35 -20.26 -27.35
C ALA A 862 -3.90 -20.53 -26.91
N GLY A 863 -3.12 -19.49 -26.59
CA GLY A 863 -1.67 -19.62 -26.38
C GLY A 863 -0.93 -19.95 -27.68
N THR A 864 -1.22 -19.17 -28.73
CA THR A 864 -0.56 -19.24 -30.04
C THR A 864 -0.13 -17.84 -30.53
N THR A 865 0.18 -16.93 -29.59
CA THR A 865 0.65 -15.57 -29.85
C THR A 865 2.01 -15.51 -30.55
N GLY A 866 2.78 -16.60 -30.53
CA GLY A 866 4.16 -16.62 -31.04
C GLY A 866 5.18 -16.10 -30.03
N VAL A 867 4.77 -15.85 -28.78
CA VAL A 867 5.63 -15.44 -27.67
C VAL A 867 5.67 -16.57 -26.63
N PRO A 868 6.77 -17.35 -26.54
CA PRO A 868 6.78 -18.65 -25.84
C PRO A 868 6.28 -18.64 -24.40
N VAL A 869 6.66 -17.64 -23.60
CA VAL A 869 6.21 -17.55 -22.20
C VAL A 869 4.73 -17.21 -22.07
N VAL A 870 4.18 -16.40 -22.98
CA VAL A 870 2.75 -16.06 -23.01
C VAL A 870 1.96 -17.29 -23.44
N ASP A 871 2.43 -18.00 -24.46
CA ASP A 871 1.80 -19.20 -24.97
C ASP A 871 1.81 -20.33 -23.94
N ALA A 872 2.93 -20.53 -23.24
CA ALA A 872 3.05 -21.45 -22.13
C ALA A 872 2.09 -21.09 -20.98
N ALA A 873 1.99 -19.81 -20.62
CA ALA A 873 1.09 -19.33 -19.58
C ALA A 873 -0.38 -19.62 -19.90
N MET A 874 -0.82 -19.29 -21.12
CA MET A 874 -2.21 -19.47 -21.55
C MET A 874 -2.57 -20.94 -21.70
N ARG A 875 -1.67 -21.78 -22.23
CA ARG A 875 -1.87 -23.24 -22.29
C ARG A 875 -1.92 -23.86 -20.91
N CYS A 876 -1.06 -23.44 -19.97
CA CYS A 876 -1.09 -23.84 -18.57
C CYS A 876 -2.44 -23.57 -17.91
N MET A 877 -2.97 -22.35 -18.06
CA MET A 877 -4.29 -22.01 -17.52
C MET A 877 -5.43 -22.79 -18.18
N ASN A 878 -5.40 -22.92 -19.52
CA ASN A 878 -6.43 -23.63 -20.24
C ASN A 878 -6.45 -25.13 -19.88
N GLU A 879 -5.30 -25.72 -19.60
CA GLU A 879 -5.22 -27.12 -19.18
C GLU A 879 -5.55 -27.30 -17.69
N MET A 880 -4.91 -26.55 -16.80
CA MET A 880 -5.00 -26.79 -15.35
C MET A 880 -6.12 -26.00 -14.65
N GLY A 881 -6.70 -24.99 -15.30
CA GLY A 881 -7.57 -24.03 -14.62
C GLY A 881 -6.85 -23.20 -13.56
N TRP A 882 -5.51 -23.15 -13.61
CA TRP A 882 -4.67 -22.40 -12.68
C TRP A 882 -3.43 -21.90 -13.41
N MET A 883 -2.92 -20.73 -13.01
CA MET A 883 -1.72 -20.16 -13.59
C MET A 883 -0.83 -19.57 -12.48
N HIS A 884 0.49 -19.73 -12.62
CA HIS A 884 1.47 -19.11 -11.73
C HIS A 884 1.33 -17.58 -11.74
N ASN A 885 1.42 -16.92 -10.58
CA ASN A 885 1.15 -15.46 -10.47
C ASN A 885 2.00 -14.63 -11.44
N ARG A 886 3.29 -14.91 -11.55
CA ARG A 886 4.17 -14.21 -12.48
C ARG A 886 3.78 -14.42 -13.95
N ALA A 887 3.29 -15.61 -14.30
CA ALA A 887 2.77 -15.89 -15.63
C ALA A 887 1.43 -15.16 -15.88
N ARG A 888 0.56 -15.01 -14.86
CA ARG A 888 -0.65 -14.16 -14.93
C ARG A 888 -0.29 -12.72 -15.29
N MET A 889 0.71 -12.16 -14.60
CA MET A 889 1.17 -10.79 -14.86
C MET A 889 1.69 -10.63 -16.30
N ILE A 890 2.49 -11.58 -16.79
CA ILE A 890 3.02 -11.54 -18.17
C ILE A 890 1.88 -11.63 -19.20
N ALA A 891 0.97 -12.59 -19.04
CA ALA A 891 -0.13 -12.80 -19.98
C ALA A 891 -1.11 -11.60 -19.98
N ALA A 892 -1.42 -11.04 -18.81
CA ALA A 892 -2.30 -9.89 -18.66
C ALA A 892 -1.66 -8.59 -19.20
N MET A 893 -0.36 -8.37 -18.96
CA MET A 893 0.34 -7.21 -19.50
C MET A 893 0.53 -7.32 -21.01
N PHE A 894 0.77 -8.52 -21.54
CA PHE A 894 0.79 -8.74 -22.99
C PHE A 894 -0.58 -8.43 -23.61
N LEU A 895 -1.69 -8.83 -22.99
CA LEU A 895 -3.03 -8.48 -23.50
C LEU A 895 -3.25 -6.95 -23.51
N THR A 896 -2.92 -6.28 -22.41
CA THR A 896 -3.28 -4.87 -22.21
C THR A 896 -2.29 -3.87 -22.80
N LYS A 897 -1.01 -4.24 -22.99
CA LYS A 897 0.06 -3.34 -23.45
C LYS A 897 0.64 -3.75 -24.80
N ASP A 898 0.74 -5.05 -25.10
CA ASP A 898 1.21 -5.49 -26.43
C ASP A 898 0.05 -5.54 -27.43
N LEU A 899 -1.03 -6.24 -27.08
CA LEU A 899 -2.21 -6.33 -27.94
C LEU A 899 -3.13 -5.11 -27.83
N MET A 900 -2.95 -4.27 -26.80
CA MET A 900 -3.80 -3.12 -26.48
C MET A 900 -5.29 -3.48 -26.42
N ILE A 901 -5.63 -4.67 -25.94
CA ILE A 901 -7.01 -5.11 -25.72
C ILE A 901 -7.47 -4.73 -24.31
N ASP A 902 -8.74 -4.34 -24.19
CA ASP A 902 -9.36 -3.97 -22.92
C ASP A 902 -9.19 -5.06 -21.85
N TRP A 903 -8.65 -4.67 -20.70
CA TRP A 903 -8.36 -5.55 -19.56
C TRP A 903 -9.59 -6.33 -19.07
N ARG A 904 -10.80 -5.78 -19.22
CA ARG A 904 -12.07 -6.43 -18.83
C ARG A 904 -12.32 -7.72 -19.62
N VAL A 905 -11.84 -7.78 -20.86
CA VAL A 905 -11.97 -8.96 -21.71
C VAL A 905 -11.11 -10.10 -21.16
N GLY A 906 -9.89 -9.77 -20.73
CA GLY A 906 -8.98 -10.69 -20.08
C GLY A 906 -9.44 -11.11 -18.69
N GLU A 907 -9.94 -10.15 -17.90
CA GLU A 907 -10.52 -10.37 -16.57
C GLU A 907 -11.62 -11.43 -16.61
N ARG A 908 -12.58 -11.26 -17.53
CA ARG A 908 -13.65 -12.24 -17.78
C ARG A 908 -13.10 -13.60 -18.18
N TYR A 909 -12.17 -13.66 -19.15
CA TYR A 909 -11.61 -14.94 -19.57
C TYR A 909 -10.89 -15.68 -18.44
N PHE A 910 -10.21 -14.92 -17.56
CA PHE A 910 -9.60 -15.47 -16.36
C PHE A 910 -10.64 -16.00 -15.37
N MET A 911 -11.75 -15.30 -15.12
CA MET A 911 -12.84 -15.79 -14.28
C MET A 911 -13.49 -17.07 -14.82
N GLU A 912 -13.62 -17.18 -16.14
CA GLU A 912 -14.21 -18.33 -16.83
C GLU A 912 -13.29 -19.57 -16.82
N LYS A 913 -11.97 -19.38 -16.74
CA LYS A 913 -10.98 -20.48 -16.81
C LYS A 913 -10.38 -20.85 -15.46
N LEU A 914 -10.21 -19.90 -14.56
CA LEU A 914 -9.53 -20.12 -13.29
C LEU A 914 -10.44 -20.76 -12.24
N ILE A 915 -10.03 -21.91 -11.71
CA ILE A 915 -10.68 -22.57 -10.58
C ILE A 915 -10.58 -21.75 -9.28
N ASP A 916 -9.57 -20.87 -9.21
CA ASP A 916 -9.37 -19.94 -8.09
C ASP A 916 -9.98 -18.55 -8.31
N GLY A 917 -10.77 -18.34 -9.37
CA GLY A 917 -11.37 -17.06 -9.73
C GLY A 917 -12.11 -16.37 -8.57
N ASP A 918 -11.44 -15.37 -7.98
CA ASP A 918 -11.92 -14.48 -6.91
C ASP A 918 -11.95 -13.06 -7.45
N LEU A 919 -13.10 -12.37 -7.33
CA LEU A 919 -13.30 -11.07 -7.97
C LEU A 919 -12.31 -10.03 -7.47
N ALA A 920 -12.13 -9.92 -6.15
CA ALA A 920 -11.21 -8.94 -5.55
C ALA A 920 -9.77 -9.12 -6.07
N SER A 921 -9.25 -10.35 -5.98
CA SER A 921 -7.88 -10.67 -6.38
C SER A 921 -7.68 -10.58 -7.90
N ASN A 922 -8.65 -11.05 -8.70
CA ASN A 922 -8.57 -11.03 -10.15
C ASN A 922 -8.70 -9.60 -10.69
N ASN A 923 -9.71 -8.83 -10.26
CA ASN A 923 -9.90 -7.44 -10.65
C ASN A 923 -8.68 -6.58 -10.26
N GLY A 924 -8.22 -6.72 -9.02
CA GLY A 924 -7.01 -6.03 -8.54
C GLY A 924 -5.77 -6.33 -9.39
N GLY A 925 -5.55 -7.59 -9.75
CA GLY A 925 -4.44 -8.02 -10.61
C GLY A 925 -4.53 -7.48 -12.04
N TRP A 926 -5.72 -7.51 -12.65
CA TRP A 926 -5.95 -6.97 -14.00
C TRP A 926 -5.78 -5.46 -14.04
N GLN A 927 -6.34 -4.75 -13.07
CA GLN A 927 -6.18 -3.30 -12.98
C GLN A 927 -4.74 -2.88 -12.63
N TRP A 928 -4.00 -3.71 -11.89
CA TRP A 928 -2.57 -3.51 -11.66
C TRP A 928 -1.78 -3.61 -12.98
N CYS A 929 -2.03 -4.63 -13.80
CA CYS A 929 -1.37 -4.82 -15.11
C CYS A 929 -1.75 -3.73 -16.12
N ALA A 930 -3.02 -3.30 -16.11
CA ALA A 930 -3.55 -2.25 -16.97
C ALA A 930 -3.21 -0.83 -16.51
N SER A 931 -2.54 -0.67 -15.36
CA SER A 931 -2.19 0.64 -14.79
C SER A 931 -3.40 1.49 -14.37
N THR A 932 -4.56 0.86 -14.16
CA THR A 932 -5.85 1.52 -13.92
C THR A 932 -6.32 1.41 -12.47
N GLY A 933 -5.69 0.56 -11.67
CA GLY A 933 -6.15 0.18 -10.32
C GLY A 933 -5.64 1.03 -9.16
N VAL A 934 -5.83 0.48 -7.96
CA VAL A 934 -5.16 0.94 -6.73
C VAL A 934 -3.72 0.41 -6.70
N ASP A 935 -2.78 1.22 -6.20
CA ASP A 935 -1.34 0.94 -6.22
C ASP A 935 -0.83 0.27 -7.52
N PRO A 936 -1.21 0.76 -8.71
CA PRO A 936 -1.04 0.00 -9.93
C PRO A 936 0.40 0.09 -10.44
N CYS A 937 0.77 -0.82 -11.34
CA CYS A 937 2.00 -0.68 -12.11
C CYS A 937 1.96 0.65 -12.89
N PRO A 938 3.01 1.49 -12.87
CA PRO A 938 3.08 2.71 -13.68
C PRO A 938 2.81 2.41 -15.15
N TYR A 939 2.09 3.28 -15.86
CA TYR A 939 1.62 2.99 -17.22
C TYR A 939 2.73 2.76 -18.24
N PHE A 940 3.88 3.37 -18.02
CA PHE A 940 5.07 3.27 -18.86
C PHE A 940 5.91 2.02 -18.57
N ARG A 941 5.64 1.32 -17.47
CA ARG A 941 6.26 0.03 -17.16
C ARG A 941 5.54 -1.07 -17.94
N ILE A 942 6.07 -1.35 -19.13
CA ILE A 942 5.58 -2.36 -20.05
C ILE A 942 6.59 -3.51 -20.07
N PHE A 943 6.17 -4.70 -19.67
CA PHE A 943 7.04 -5.87 -19.65
C PHE A 943 7.48 -6.23 -21.06
N ASN A 944 8.79 -6.33 -21.27
CA ASN A 944 9.31 -7.07 -22.41
C ASN A 944 9.10 -8.58 -22.15
N PRO A 945 8.19 -9.25 -22.89
CA PRO A 945 7.85 -10.63 -22.58
C PRO A 945 9.04 -11.58 -22.79
N TYR A 946 9.97 -11.27 -23.68
CA TYR A 946 11.18 -12.07 -23.91
C TYR A 946 12.16 -11.97 -22.73
N SER A 947 12.38 -10.77 -22.19
CA SER A 947 13.21 -10.59 -20.98
C SER A 947 12.56 -11.25 -19.77
N GLN A 948 11.23 -11.12 -19.62
CA GLN A 948 10.51 -11.81 -18.55
C GLN A 948 10.59 -13.34 -18.71
N SER A 949 10.56 -13.85 -19.95
CA SER A 949 10.67 -15.28 -20.24
C SER A 949 11.91 -15.90 -19.58
N SER A 950 13.10 -15.32 -19.80
CA SER A 950 14.35 -15.83 -19.22
C SER A 950 14.43 -15.66 -17.70
N LYS A 951 13.79 -14.64 -17.12
CA LYS A 951 13.78 -14.41 -15.66
C LYS A 951 12.90 -15.43 -14.93
N VAL A 952 11.78 -15.77 -15.54
CA VAL A 952 10.70 -16.57 -14.91
C VAL A 952 10.86 -18.05 -15.18
N ASP A 953 11.47 -18.40 -16.30
CA ASP A 953 11.75 -19.76 -16.73
C ASP A 953 13.21 -19.90 -17.24
N PRO A 954 14.23 -19.63 -16.40
CA PRO A 954 15.63 -19.65 -16.86
C PRO A 954 16.10 -21.04 -17.29
N THR A 955 15.42 -22.11 -16.87
CA THR A 955 15.71 -23.48 -17.33
C THR A 955 15.02 -23.81 -18.65
N GLY A 956 13.94 -23.09 -18.98
CA GLY A 956 13.08 -23.38 -20.12
C GLY A 956 12.06 -24.49 -19.88
N GLU A 957 12.07 -25.14 -18.72
CA GLU A 957 11.23 -26.30 -18.44
C GLU A 957 9.74 -25.96 -18.49
N PHE A 958 9.36 -24.74 -18.04
CA PHE A 958 7.97 -24.29 -18.10
C PHE A 958 7.50 -24.19 -19.56
N ILE A 959 8.28 -23.55 -20.43
CA ILE A 959 7.96 -23.42 -21.86
C ILE A 959 7.98 -24.77 -22.56
N ARG A 960 9.00 -25.62 -22.33
CA ARG A 960 9.09 -26.95 -22.96
C ARG A 960 7.92 -27.87 -22.63
N HIS A 961 7.37 -27.72 -21.42
CA HIS A 961 6.23 -28.50 -20.97
C HIS A 961 4.97 -28.07 -21.70
N TRP A 962 4.66 -26.77 -21.68
CA TRP A 962 3.40 -26.23 -22.20
C TRP A 962 3.40 -25.94 -23.70
N VAL A 963 4.57 -25.75 -24.30
CA VAL A 963 4.79 -25.50 -25.74
C VAL A 963 5.67 -26.63 -26.29
N PRO A 964 5.13 -27.86 -26.41
CA PRO A 964 5.91 -29.06 -26.75
C PRO A 964 6.63 -28.97 -28.09
N GLU A 965 6.11 -28.18 -29.04
CA GLU A 965 6.76 -27.93 -30.33
C GLU A 965 8.13 -27.23 -30.19
N LEU A 966 8.38 -26.50 -29.09
CA LEU A 966 9.66 -25.86 -28.78
C LEU A 966 10.58 -26.71 -27.89
N ARG A 967 10.17 -27.93 -27.51
CA ARG A 967 10.89 -28.79 -26.56
C ARG A 967 12.34 -29.08 -26.94
N LYS A 968 12.73 -28.95 -28.20
CA LYS A 968 14.09 -29.19 -28.69
C LYS A 968 15.01 -27.97 -28.68
N LEU A 969 14.50 -26.75 -28.45
CA LEU A 969 15.30 -25.52 -28.51
C LEU A 969 15.98 -25.22 -27.18
N ALA A 970 17.29 -25.02 -27.13
CA ALA A 970 18.01 -24.67 -25.90
C ALA A 970 18.46 -23.20 -25.89
N GLY A 971 18.75 -22.67 -24.70
CA GLY A 971 19.29 -21.33 -24.54
C GLY A 971 18.32 -20.22 -24.99
N PRO A 972 18.86 -19.08 -25.46
CA PRO A 972 18.06 -17.90 -25.82
C PRO A 972 16.99 -18.16 -26.88
N ASP A 973 17.24 -19.09 -27.80
CA ASP A 973 16.32 -19.45 -28.89
C ASP A 973 15.00 -20.05 -28.38
N LEU A 974 14.97 -20.64 -27.18
CA LEU A 974 13.72 -21.11 -26.59
C LEU A 974 12.78 -19.94 -26.23
N HIS A 975 13.36 -18.85 -25.75
CA HIS A 975 12.64 -17.68 -25.27
C HIS A 975 12.21 -16.77 -26.41
N ASN A 976 12.99 -16.72 -27.50
CA ASN A 976 12.66 -15.98 -28.71
C ASN A 976 13.10 -16.76 -29.97
N PRO A 977 12.30 -17.74 -30.45
CA PRO A 977 12.67 -18.58 -31.56
C PRO A 977 12.88 -17.77 -32.86
N PRO A 978 14.03 -17.93 -33.55
CA PRO A 978 14.24 -17.31 -34.86
C PRO A 978 13.13 -17.71 -35.84
N THR A 979 12.72 -16.79 -36.72
CA THR A 979 11.59 -17.02 -37.65
C THR A 979 11.71 -18.31 -38.46
N VAL A 980 12.91 -18.63 -38.96
CA VAL A 980 13.17 -19.86 -39.72
C VAL A 980 12.95 -21.11 -38.85
N THR A 981 13.46 -21.07 -37.62
CA THR A 981 13.33 -22.14 -36.63
C THR A 981 11.88 -22.32 -36.20
N ALA A 982 11.16 -21.24 -35.90
CA ALA A 982 9.74 -21.26 -35.54
C ALA A 982 8.90 -21.93 -36.65
N LYS A 983 9.08 -21.49 -37.90
CA LYS A 983 8.40 -22.09 -39.07
C LYS A 983 8.71 -23.57 -39.23
N LYS A 984 9.98 -23.98 -39.07
CA LYS A 984 10.40 -25.38 -39.17
C LYS A 984 9.78 -26.25 -38.08
N LEU A 985 9.57 -25.71 -36.88
CA LEU A 985 8.93 -26.39 -35.75
C LEU A 985 7.41 -26.30 -35.77
N GLY A 986 6.82 -25.57 -36.72
CA GLY A 986 5.37 -25.31 -36.75
C GLY A 986 4.88 -24.37 -35.65
N TYR A 987 5.78 -23.63 -35.00
CA TYR A 987 5.44 -22.65 -33.97
C TYR A 987 5.03 -21.30 -34.61
N PRO A 988 3.93 -20.67 -34.18
CA PRO A 988 3.45 -19.42 -34.74
C PRO A 988 4.47 -18.29 -34.62
N LEU A 989 4.48 -17.39 -35.61
CA LEU A 989 5.26 -16.15 -35.54
C LEU A 989 4.57 -15.13 -34.61
N PRO A 990 5.32 -14.23 -33.95
CA PRO A 990 4.75 -13.21 -33.07
C PRO A 990 3.57 -12.47 -33.72
N VAL A 991 2.45 -12.39 -33.01
CA VAL A 991 1.22 -11.70 -33.46
C VAL A 991 1.41 -10.18 -33.55
N VAL A 992 2.35 -9.65 -32.78
CA VAL A 992 2.74 -8.23 -32.79
C VAL A 992 4.25 -8.10 -32.61
N VAL A 993 4.80 -6.97 -33.05
CA VAL A 993 6.18 -6.56 -32.73
C VAL A 993 6.15 -5.80 -31.42
N HIS A 994 6.91 -6.28 -30.41
CA HIS A 994 6.86 -5.72 -29.05
C HIS A 994 7.25 -4.23 -28.99
N SER A 995 8.31 -3.82 -29.70
CA SER A 995 8.77 -2.43 -29.70
C SER A 995 7.70 -1.46 -30.22
N GLU A 996 7.06 -1.80 -31.35
CA GLU A 996 5.98 -0.98 -31.92
C GLU A 996 4.75 -0.94 -31.01
N SER A 997 4.43 -2.08 -30.39
CA SER A 997 3.29 -2.19 -29.48
C SER A 997 3.51 -1.39 -28.20
N ARG A 998 4.73 -1.41 -27.67
CA ARG A 998 5.16 -0.59 -26.53
C ARG A 998 4.98 0.89 -26.82
N ASP A 999 5.42 1.36 -28.00
CA ASP A 999 5.27 2.76 -28.39
C ASP A 999 3.79 3.14 -28.54
N ARG A 1000 2.96 2.28 -29.15
CA ARG A 1000 1.51 2.48 -29.23
C ARG A 1000 0.89 2.60 -27.84
N ALA A 1001 1.21 1.70 -26.92
CA ALA A 1001 0.69 1.74 -25.56
C ALA A 1001 1.10 3.04 -24.84
N LEU A 1002 2.38 3.42 -24.91
CA LEU A 1002 2.85 4.67 -24.31
C LEU A 1002 2.10 5.90 -24.83
N ARG A 1003 1.88 5.99 -26.16
CA ARG A 1003 1.11 7.08 -26.75
C ARG A 1003 -0.31 7.14 -26.21
N ARG A 1004 -1.06 6.02 -26.22
CA ARG A 1004 -2.47 5.98 -25.78
C ARG A 1004 -2.66 6.22 -24.29
N TYR A 1005 -1.73 5.80 -23.45
CA TYR A 1005 -1.78 6.11 -22.01
C TYR A 1005 -1.36 7.55 -21.69
N LYS A 1006 -0.50 8.16 -22.52
CA LYS A 1006 -0.11 9.56 -22.38
C LYS A 1006 -1.25 10.50 -22.78
N ASN A 1007 -2.03 10.13 -23.80
CA ASN A 1007 -3.14 10.91 -24.33
C ASN A 1007 -4.45 10.09 -24.35
N PRO A 1008 -5.09 9.80 -23.19
CA PRO A 1008 -6.37 9.09 -23.16
C PRO A 1008 -7.44 9.82 -23.98
N GLY A 1009 -8.17 9.08 -24.80
CA GLY A 1009 -9.20 9.59 -25.72
C GLY A 1009 -8.69 10.07 -27.08
N GLU A 1010 -7.37 10.21 -27.26
CA GLU A 1010 -6.75 10.50 -28.56
C GLU A 1010 -6.28 9.19 -29.23
N GLU A 1011 -6.45 9.10 -30.56
CA GLU A 1011 -6.21 7.92 -31.44
C GLU A 1011 -7.18 6.74 -31.33
#